data_AF-A0A2V5VKD2-F1
#
_entry.id   AF-A0A2V5VKD2-F1
#
_cell.length_a   1.000
_cell.length_b   1.000
_cell.length_c   1.000
_cell.angle_alpha   90.00
_cell.angle_beta   90.00
_cell.angle_gamma   90.00
#
_symmetry.space_group_name_H-M   'P 1'
#
loop_
_entity.id
_entity.type
_entity.pdbx_description
1 polymer ?
#
loop_
_entity_poly.entity_id
_entity_poly.type
_entity_poly.pdbx_seq_one_letter_code
_entity_poly.pdbx_strand_id
1 'polypeptide(L)'
;PLLNRLRQIDGRAPVSIFCNKLDPQDPQLQRWLKEGLSFEVHTLTHPCPLLANSNFVAAASNYHDCVDLLNRIPGHQPAAFRMPCCDSMNSPSPRFFAEMFNRVSAAGHFLTTDSSVMNLTTASDKSLPRELVLDADGRERFRKYFPAATNAITRLSLKWFGTTIEDYPYPYVIGKLCWEFPAMAPSDWEANNAHGPNNPVTVADWKAALDASVLKQGTFTFIFHPHGWIRPEQLVEFIDYADKKYGRKVKFLNFREAQERLDKNLLLSHPLRASNGQDNGVRLLDLNNDGCLDVICANEQFLQTRVWNPKEKKWTTSGFPVPLVTPDQQGNQQESGVKFGIIHADGRVSALIRNETVAKAWTFDGVQWIDDSSVLNGLEIDGEPILTATADPIAGRRDLGVRFRDVDHDGHCELIVSNEKQRGVFAWSEAEKSWKKLPFALPRGVSIVDERGRDNGLRFVDINDDGFDDVIFSNEKEFALHLFIATPKSWLGWERGWTFKVASGKRGEPGEIPMIVRGGTNPNNGVWFHAKQMWAQNEETAHLPDKVERRSFAQLLSIAEPSPKSPEESLACIRVRPGFKVELVANEPLVVDPVAFDWGPDGKFWIVEMRDYPLGLDGHGKPGGVIKYLEDTDGDGRYDKATVFLENVNFPNGIMVWRQGVLVSAAPEIFYAEDTDGDGKADVRKPILVGFNQGNQQHRVNGFEYGLDNWVYAANGGSGGTVKSVATGKTANLRGHDLRFKPDTGEFELVEGQTQFGRHRDDWGNWFGNENPTWLWHYFLAEHYLARNPGLAVAATRQVLANYPNSTRVFPISRPQQRFNWPEAANNLTSANSATPYRDKLFGRDFATSIFISEPAQNVVHREILETDGVTFTSHRAADEADREFLASSDN
;
A
#
# COMPACT_ATOMS: atom_id res chain seq x y z
N PRO A 1 21.60 26.11 33.13
CA PRO A 1 21.93 27.12 32.09
C PRO A 1 20.72 27.58 31.28
N LEU A 2 19.99 26.65 30.65
CA LEU A 2 18.77 26.92 29.88
C LEU A 2 17.73 27.78 30.64
N LEU A 3 17.28 27.33 31.82
CA LEU A 3 16.26 28.05 32.61
C LEU A 3 16.68 29.48 32.97
N ASN A 4 17.96 29.68 33.32
CA ASN A 4 18.51 31.00 33.62
C ASN A 4 18.50 31.90 32.39
N ARG A 5 18.83 31.36 31.21
CA ARG A 5 18.86 32.14 29.98
C ARG A 5 17.45 32.57 29.55
N LEU A 6 16.47 31.66 29.61
CA LEU A 6 15.07 32.00 29.32
C LEU A 6 14.56 33.12 30.25
N ARG A 7 14.89 33.04 31.55
CA ARG A 7 14.54 34.09 32.52
C ARG A 7 15.13 35.45 32.19
N GLN A 8 16.32 35.49 31.60
CA GLN A 8 16.92 36.75 31.14
C GLN A 8 16.18 37.37 29.95
N ILE A 9 15.44 36.59 29.16
CA ILE A 9 14.68 37.08 28.00
C ILE A 9 13.39 37.75 28.43
N ASP A 10 12.57 37.08 29.24
CA ASP A 10 11.21 37.56 29.54
C ASP A 10 10.79 37.47 31.02
N GLY A 11 11.73 37.18 31.92
CA GLY A 11 11.51 37.07 33.36
C GLY A 11 11.00 35.72 33.83
N ARG A 12 10.70 34.77 32.94
CA ARG A 12 10.18 33.43 33.25
C ARG A 12 11.08 32.34 32.67
N ALA A 13 10.92 31.12 33.14
CA ALA A 13 11.54 29.93 32.55
C ALA A 13 10.44 28.99 32.03
N PRO A 14 9.79 29.32 30.89
CA PRO A 14 8.65 28.60 30.34
C PRO A 14 9.08 27.26 29.73
N VAL A 15 9.34 26.28 30.59
CA VAL A 15 9.72 24.91 30.23
C VAL A 15 8.74 23.94 30.87
N SER A 16 8.22 23.03 30.06
CA SER A 16 7.42 21.90 30.51
C SER A 16 8.32 20.70 30.81
N ILE A 17 8.27 20.22 32.04
CA ILE A 17 9.02 19.04 32.48
C ILE A 17 8.06 17.85 32.48
N PHE A 18 8.26 16.89 31.58
CA PHE A 18 7.51 15.64 31.58
C PHE A 18 7.99 14.75 32.73
N CYS A 19 7.08 14.43 33.64
CA CYS A 19 7.38 13.75 34.89
C CYS A 19 6.80 12.34 34.89
N ASN A 20 7.59 11.42 35.47
CA ASN A 20 7.10 10.13 35.92
C ASN A 20 6.66 10.23 37.39
N LYS A 21 7.12 9.31 38.25
CA LYS A 21 6.86 9.37 39.69
C LYS A 21 7.75 10.43 40.37
N LEU A 22 7.12 11.31 41.15
CA LEU A 22 7.77 12.31 42.00
C LEU A 22 7.03 12.48 43.33
N ASP A 23 7.60 13.23 44.27
CA ASP A 23 6.93 13.67 45.49
C ASP A 23 6.21 15.02 45.25
N PRO A 24 4.87 15.09 45.26
CA PRO A 24 4.13 16.32 45.02
C PRO A 24 4.40 17.44 46.04
N GLN A 25 4.99 17.10 47.20
CA GLN A 25 5.31 18.05 48.27
C GLN A 25 6.77 18.53 48.22
N ASP A 26 7.56 18.12 47.22
CA ASP A 26 8.95 18.57 47.09
C ASP A 26 8.99 20.12 46.95
N PRO A 27 9.68 20.83 47.87
CA PRO A 27 9.78 22.29 47.83
C PRO A 27 10.35 22.85 46.53
N GLN A 28 11.15 22.07 45.80
CA GLN A 28 11.71 22.45 44.51
C GLN A 28 10.62 22.66 43.45
N LEU A 29 9.53 21.88 43.51
CA LEU A 29 8.42 22.02 42.56
C LEU A 29 7.75 23.38 42.71
N GLN A 30 7.48 23.79 43.95
CA GLN A 30 6.89 25.11 44.24
C GLN A 30 7.80 26.26 43.81
N ARG A 31 9.12 26.10 43.93
CA ARG A 31 10.08 27.08 43.43
C ARG A 31 10.01 27.18 41.90
N TRP A 32 10.00 26.04 41.20
CA TRP A 32 9.96 26.01 39.74
C TRP A 32 8.64 26.53 39.16
N LEU A 33 7.49 26.28 39.80
CA LEU A 33 6.21 26.89 39.40
C LEU A 33 6.29 28.43 39.45
N LYS A 34 6.84 29.00 40.53
CA LYS A 34 7.03 30.45 40.67
C LYS A 34 8.02 31.02 39.65
N GLU A 35 8.95 30.21 39.17
CA GLU A 35 9.91 30.57 38.13
C GLU A 35 9.33 30.44 36.71
N GLY A 36 8.10 29.90 36.55
CA GLY A 36 7.37 29.80 35.28
C GLY A 36 7.43 28.44 34.57
N LEU A 37 7.92 27.39 35.24
CA LEU A 37 7.93 26.03 34.70
C LEU A 37 6.56 25.36 34.90
N SER A 38 6.27 24.34 34.10
CA SER A 38 5.13 23.43 34.30
C SER A 38 5.58 21.97 34.41
N PHE A 39 4.78 21.12 35.05
CA PHE A 39 5.02 19.68 35.14
C PHE A 39 3.95 18.95 34.33
N GLU A 40 4.37 18.13 33.38
CA GLU A 40 3.47 17.47 32.44
C GLU A 40 3.56 15.95 32.59
N VAL A 41 2.56 15.23 32.09
CA VAL A 41 2.42 13.80 32.35
C VAL A 41 3.26 13.00 31.35
N HIS A 42 4.13 12.12 31.85
CA HIS A 42 4.84 11.14 31.02
C HIS A 42 4.29 9.71 31.18
N THR A 43 4.01 9.31 32.43
CA THR A 43 3.37 8.08 32.98
C THR A 43 4.03 7.75 34.32
N LEU A 44 3.44 6.99 35.27
CA LEU A 44 4.11 6.72 36.56
C LEU A 44 5.47 6.02 36.42
N THR A 45 5.60 5.15 35.43
CA THR A 45 6.87 4.50 35.04
C THR A 45 7.23 4.91 33.62
N HIS A 46 8.44 4.63 33.13
CA HIS A 46 8.83 4.90 31.74
C HIS A 46 8.95 3.59 30.92
N PRO A 47 7.87 2.80 30.73
CA PRO A 47 7.91 1.63 29.89
C PRO A 47 7.72 2.04 28.43
N CYS A 48 8.52 1.47 27.54
CA CYS A 48 8.39 1.70 26.12
C CYS A 48 7.95 0.42 25.40
N PRO A 49 6.84 0.44 24.64
CA PRO A 49 5.72 1.38 24.61
C PRO A 49 4.66 1.07 25.69
N LEU A 50 3.73 2.01 25.95
CA LEU A 50 2.74 1.94 27.03
C LEU A 50 1.81 0.70 26.98
N LEU A 51 1.46 0.22 25.77
CA LEU A 51 0.57 -0.92 25.57
C LEU A 51 1.29 -2.29 25.50
N ALA A 52 2.62 -2.36 25.65
CA ALA A 52 3.41 -3.56 25.35
C ALA A 52 3.46 -4.66 26.44
N ASN A 53 2.77 -4.52 27.56
CA ASN A 53 2.76 -5.55 28.61
C ASN A 53 1.51 -6.45 28.57
N SER A 54 0.82 -6.49 27.42
CA SER A 54 -0.41 -7.26 27.22
C SER A 54 -1.51 -7.01 28.27
N ASN A 55 -1.52 -5.82 28.86
CA ASN A 55 -2.47 -5.45 29.91
C ASN A 55 -2.91 -3.98 29.77
N PHE A 56 -4.07 -3.79 29.15
CA PHE A 56 -4.66 -2.47 28.96
C PHE A 56 -5.01 -1.77 30.28
N VAL A 57 -5.52 -2.51 31.27
CA VAL A 57 -5.91 -1.92 32.57
C VAL A 57 -4.69 -1.35 33.27
N ALA A 58 -3.58 -2.08 33.30
CA ALA A 58 -2.33 -1.59 33.88
C ALA A 58 -1.78 -0.37 33.13
N ALA A 59 -1.86 -0.37 31.80
CA ALA A 59 -1.48 0.79 30.99
C ALA A 59 -2.34 2.02 31.31
N ALA A 60 -3.66 1.85 31.38
CA ALA A 60 -4.62 2.88 31.75
C ALA A 60 -4.36 3.44 33.15
N SER A 61 -4.15 2.58 34.16
CA SER A 61 -3.78 3.00 35.52
C SER A 61 -2.46 3.76 35.53
N ASN A 62 -1.43 3.30 34.82
CA ASN A 62 -0.12 3.96 34.76
C ASN A 62 -0.22 5.41 34.23
N TYR A 63 -1.09 5.65 33.25
CA TYR A 63 -1.41 6.98 32.74
C TYR A 63 -2.25 7.79 33.74
N HIS A 64 -3.44 7.31 34.11
CA HIS A 64 -4.39 8.06 34.94
C HIS A 64 -3.86 8.37 36.34
N ASP A 65 -3.16 7.42 36.96
CA ASP A 65 -2.57 7.64 38.29
C ASP A 65 -1.44 8.69 38.24
N CYS A 66 -0.77 8.85 37.09
CA CYS A 66 0.21 9.91 36.90
C CYS A 66 -0.47 11.27 36.71
N VAL A 67 -1.58 11.32 35.96
CA VAL A 67 -2.44 12.51 35.89
C VAL A 67 -2.88 12.93 37.29
N ASP A 68 -3.34 12.00 38.11
CA ASP A 68 -3.76 12.26 39.49
C ASP A 68 -2.59 12.60 40.42
N LEU A 69 -1.39 12.05 40.20
CA LEU A 69 -0.19 12.41 40.93
C LEU A 69 0.20 13.88 40.68
N LEU A 70 0.23 14.33 39.43
CA LEU A 70 0.67 15.70 39.12
C LEU A 70 -0.37 16.76 39.48
N ASN A 71 -1.66 16.40 39.53
CA ASN A 71 -2.72 17.26 40.08
C ASN A 71 -2.64 17.42 41.62
N ARG A 72 -1.88 16.57 42.33
CA ARG A 72 -1.64 16.72 43.78
C ARG A 72 -0.58 17.77 44.13
N ILE A 73 0.16 18.28 43.15
CA ILE A 73 1.11 19.38 43.38
C ILE A 73 0.32 20.66 43.69
N PRO A 74 0.53 21.31 44.84
CA PRO A 74 -0.25 22.50 45.21
C PRO A 74 -0.16 23.62 44.18
N GLY A 75 -1.30 24.16 43.74
CA GLY A 75 -1.37 25.27 42.78
C GLY A 75 -0.98 24.93 41.35
N HIS A 76 -0.80 23.65 41.03
CA HIS A 76 -0.42 23.17 39.71
C HIS A 76 -1.61 22.51 39.00
N GLN A 77 -1.64 22.63 37.67
CA GLN A 77 -2.62 21.98 36.81
C GLN A 77 -1.90 21.49 35.55
N PRO A 78 -1.57 20.19 35.45
CA PRO A 78 -0.93 19.64 34.25
C PRO A 78 -1.86 19.80 33.04
N ALA A 79 -1.29 20.09 31.88
CA ALA A 79 -2.03 20.33 30.64
C ALA A 79 -1.73 19.27 29.58
N ALA A 80 -0.49 18.79 29.55
CA ALA A 80 0.05 18.02 28.45
C ALA A 80 0.47 16.60 28.83
N PHE A 81 0.40 15.72 27.82
CA PHE A 81 0.99 14.40 27.82
C PHE A 81 2.11 14.31 26.78
N ARG A 82 3.07 13.43 27.05
CA ARG A 82 3.99 12.93 26.02
C ARG A 82 4.17 11.44 26.23
N MET A 83 3.89 10.67 25.19
CA MET A 83 4.02 9.22 25.21
C MET A 83 5.50 8.82 25.37
N PRO A 84 5.86 7.94 26.33
CA PRO A 84 7.21 7.42 26.45
C PRO A 84 7.69 6.77 25.16
N CYS A 85 8.93 7.06 24.77
CA CYS A 85 9.55 6.59 23.53
C CYS A 85 8.77 6.92 22.24
N CYS A 86 8.02 8.03 22.21
CA CYS A 86 7.33 8.48 21.00
C CYS A 86 8.27 8.92 19.87
N ASP A 87 9.56 9.11 20.13
CA ASP A 87 10.60 9.48 19.17
C ASP A 87 11.43 8.28 18.68
N SER A 88 11.12 7.09 19.18
CA SER A 88 11.89 5.86 18.90
C SER A 88 11.02 4.64 18.59
N MET A 89 9.72 4.71 18.85
CA MET A 89 8.74 3.64 18.63
C MET A 89 7.37 4.22 18.27
N ASN A 90 6.54 3.42 17.58
CA ASN A 90 5.16 3.76 17.20
C ASN A 90 4.19 3.66 18.39
N SER A 91 4.52 4.28 19.52
CA SER A 91 3.79 4.18 20.79
C SER A 91 2.44 4.91 20.81
N PRO A 92 2.27 6.05 20.12
CA PRO A 92 0.96 6.70 19.97
C PRO A 92 0.05 5.92 19.03
N SER A 93 -1.08 5.42 19.54
CA SER A 93 -2.09 4.75 18.72
C SER A 93 -3.47 5.37 18.91
N PRO A 94 -4.41 5.23 17.94
CA PRO A 94 -5.78 5.69 18.10
C PRO A 94 -6.46 5.17 19.36
N ARG A 95 -6.07 3.97 19.81
CA ARG A 95 -6.57 3.37 21.02
C ARG A 95 -6.16 4.14 22.27
N PHE A 96 -4.89 4.55 22.37
CA PHE A 96 -4.45 5.39 23.49
C PHE A 96 -5.31 6.65 23.58
N PHE A 97 -5.49 7.36 22.46
CA PHE A 97 -6.29 8.58 22.45
C PHE A 97 -7.75 8.33 22.84
N ALA A 98 -8.40 7.36 22.20
CA ALA A 98 -9.82 7.09 22.40
C ALA A 98 -10.15 6.51 23.78
N GLU A 99 -9.28 5.64 24.31
CA GLU A 99 -9.59 4.79 25.47
C GLU A 99 -8.87 5.22 26.75
N MET A 100 -7.87 6.10 26.68
CA MET A 100 -7.09 6.56 27.84
C MET A 100 -7.03 8.09 27.92
N PHE A 101 -6.43 8.75 26.93
CA PHE A 101 -6.23 10.20 26.98
C PHE A 101 -7.55 10.98 27.06
N ASN A 102 -8.51 10.61 26.22
CA ASN A 102 -9.82 11.25 26.15
C ASN A 102 -10.75 10.87 27.32
N ARG A 103 -10.33 9.95 28.20
CA ARG A 103 -11.09 9.60 29.41
C ARG A 103 -10.67 10.44 30.60
N VAL A 104 -11.52 10.48 31.61
CA VAL A 104 -11.30 11.17 32.88
C VAL A 104 -10.80 10.15 33.90
N SER A 105 -9.83 10.53 34.73
CA SER A 105 -9.35 9.66 35.82
C SER A 105 -10.43 9.41 36.86
N ALA A 106 -10.21 8.43 37.74
CA ALA A 106 -11.13 8.15 38.84
C ALA A 106 -11.27 9.34 39.82
N ALA A 107 -10.27 10.22 39.89
CA ALA A 107 -10.31 11.44 40.69
C ALA A 107 -10.93 12.64 39.94
N GLY A 108 -11.44 12.47 38.73
CA GLY A 108 -12.08 13.53 37.95
C GLY A 108 -11.10 14.42 37.16
N HIS A 109 -9.82 14.04 37.07
CA HIS A 109 -8.81 14.82 36.35
C HIS A 109 -8.62 14.35 34.91
N PHE A 110 -8.17 15.26 34.07
CA PHE A 110 -7.93 15.00 32.65
C PHE A 110 -6.92 16.00 32.07
N LEU A 111 -6.38 15.67 30.90
CA LEU A 111 -5.47 16.54 30.13
C LEU A 111 -6.16 17.04 28.86
N THR A 112 -5.58 18.05 28.21
CA THR A 112 -6.13 18.65 26.99
C THR A 112 -5.14 18.67 25.84
N THR A 113 -3.84 18.45 26.11
CA THR A 113 -2.77 18.53 25.13
C THR A 113 -1.96 17.23 25.07
N ASP A 114 -1.57 16.80 23.89
CA ASP A 114 -0.56 15.77 23.64
C ASP A 114 0.56 16.34 22.74
N SER A 115 1.73 15.72 22.78
CA SER A 115 2.86 16.08 21.92
C SER A 115 3.67 14.85 21.54
N SER A 116 2.96 13.84 21.04
CA SER A 116 3.55 12.53 20.78
C SER A 116 3.71 12.20 19.29
N VAL A 117 3.20 13.02 18.37
CA VAL A 117 3.37 12.85 16.92
C VAL A 117 4.53 13.72 16.42
N MET A 118 5.44 13.15 15.64
CA MET A 118 6.64 13.87 15.17
C MET A 118 6.35 14.65 13.87
N ASN A 119 6.59 15.97 13.86
CA ASN A 119 6.57 16.79 12.65
C ASN A 119 7.91 16.73 11.92
N LEU A 120 7.85 16.37 10.65
CA LEU A 120 8.99 16.38 9.74
C LEU A 120 8.81 17.49 8.70
N THR A 121 9.75 18.43 8.64
CA THR A 121 9.80 19.40 7.54
C THR A 121 10.49 18.76 6.34
N THR A 122 9.92 18.89 5.14
CA THR A 122 10.39 18.21 3.92
C THR A 122 10.50 19.17 2.74
N ALA A 123 11.19 18.75 1.66
CA ALA A 123 11.19 19.52 0.43
C ALA A 123 9.87 19.44 -0.36
N SER A 124 8.88 18.65 0.07
CA SER A 124 7.56 18.63 -0.56
C SER A 124 6.82 19.96 -0.37
N ASP A 125 7.04 20.65 0.75
CA ASP A 125 6.50 21.98 0.99
C ASP A 125 7.22 23.03 0.14
N LYS A 126 6.60 23.41 -0.98
CA LYS A 126 7.09 24.41 -1.93
C LYS A 126 7.20 25.83 -1.36
N SER A 127 6.56 26.12 -0.22
CA SER A 127 6.61 27.44 0.42
C SER A 127 7.93 27.72 1.16
N LEU A 128 8.73 26.68 1.42
CA LEU A 128 9.98 26.80 2.16
C LEU A 128 11.20 26.97 1.24
N PRO A 129 12.20 27.81 1.61
CA PRO A 129 13.49 27.84 0.93
C PRO A 129 14.18 26.47 0.95
N ARG A 130 14.77 26.07 -0.18
CA ARG A 130 15.34 24.72 -0.36
C ARG A 130 16.48 24.44 0.61
N GLU A 131 17.28 25.45 0.95
CA GLU A 131 18.40 25.36 1.87
C GLU A 131 18.00 25.01 3.32
N LEU A 132 16.74 25.25 3.70
CA LEU A 132 16.21 24.89 5.02
C LEU A 132 15.82 23.41 5.09
N VAL A 133 15.50 22.79 3.95
CA VAL A 133 14.93 21.44 3.89
C VAL A 133 15.83 20.43 3.17
N LEU A 134 16.86 20.89 2.47
CA LEU A 134 17.88 20.06 1.84
C LEU A 134 19.26 20.33 2.44
N ASP A 135 20.05 19.27 2.56
CA ASP A 135 21.50 19.33 2.81
C ASP A 135 22.25 19.75 1.52
N ALA A 136 23.53 20.11 1.65
CA ALA A 136 24.33 20.64 0.54
C ALA A 136 24.53 19.65 -0.62
N ASP A 137 24.34 18.35 -0.38
CA ASP A 137 24.37 17.27 -1.37
C ASP A 137 23.01 17.01 -2.04
N GLY A 138 21.99 17.80 -1.71
CA GLY A 138 20.64 17.72 -2.27
C GLY A 138 19.74 16.69 -1.59
N ARG A 139 20.17 16.04 -0.50
CA ARG A 139 19.34 15.10 0.27
C ARG A 139 18.41 15.84 1.23
N GLU A 140 17.28 15.21 1.55
CA GLU A 140 16.34 15.69 2.59
C GLU A 140 17.03 15.84 3.94
N ARG A 141 17.06 17.08 4.46
CA ARG A 141 17.77 17.45 5.69
C ARG A 141 17.28 16.66 6.89
N PHE A 142 15.96 16.50 7.03
CA PHE A 142 15.37 15.93 8.25
C PHE A 142 15.05 14.44 8.16
N ARG A 143 14.90 13.87 6.94
CA ARG A 143 14.63 12.42 6.75
C ARG A 143 15.71 11.52 7.35
N LYS A 144 16.96 12.00 7.44
CA LYS A 144 18.09 11.26 8.02
C LYS A 144 17.90 10.88 9.49
N TYR A 145 16.99 11.55 10.20
CA TYR A 145 16.68 11.27 11.60
C TYR A 145 15.72 10.09 11.80
N PHE A 146 15.13 9.58 10.70
CA PHE A 146 14.34 8.35 10.66
C PHE A 146 15.03 7.30 9.76
N PRO A 147 16.24 6.81 10.12
CA PRO A 147 17.04 5.99 9.22
C PRO A 147 16.43 4.60 9.01
N ALA A 148 16.51 4.12 7.78
CA ALA A 148 16.05 2.78 7.43
C ALA A 148 16.95 1.67 8.03
N ALA A 149 18.25 1.91 8.13
CA ALA A 149 19.21 0.98 8.73
C ALA A 149 19.45 1.31 10.21
N THR A 150 19.71 0.28 11.01
CA THR A 150 20.22 0.44 12.37
C THR A 150 21.62 1.06 12.30
N ASN A 151 21.89 2.07 13.13
CA ASN A 151 23.27 2.56 13.30
C ASN A 151 24.00 1.83 14.43
N ALA A 152 25.32 2.03 14.47
CA ALA A 152 26.19 1.40 15.46
C ALA A 152 25.99 1.90 16.90
N ILE A 153 25.27 3.01 17.11
CA ILE A 153 25.15 3.70 18.41
C ILE A 153 23.97 3.16 19.22
N THR A 154 22.75 3.21 18.66
CA THR A 154 21.53 2.80 19.40
C THR A 154 21.01 1.44 18.96
N ARG A 155 21.46 0.93 17.79
CA ARG A 155 20.98 -0.30 17.16
C ARG A 155 19.47 -0.32 16.85
N LEU A 156 18.84 0.85 16.71
CA LEU A 156 17.42 0.98 16.34
C LEU A 156 17.25 1.43 14.88
N SER A 157 16.31 0.81 14.17
CA SER A 157 15.86 1.21 12.83
C SER A 157 14.53 1.95 12.97
N LEU A 158 14.38 3.05 12.25
CA LEU A 158 13.14 3.83 12.17
C LEU A 158 12.55 3.80 10.76
N LYS A 159 12.91 2.78 9.95
CA LYS A 159 12.40 2.59 8.58
C LYS A 159 10.89 2.69 8.48
N TRP A 160 10.21 2.20 9.51
CA TRP A 160 8.77 2.01 9.59
C TRP A 160 8.19 2.82 10.75
N PHE A 161 8.71 4.02 10.96
CA PHE A 161 8.15 4.94 11.93
C PHE A 161 6.90 5.61 11.32
N GLY A 162 5.76 5.42 11.96
CA GLY A 162 4.43 5.73 11.41
C GLY A 162 3.63 6.71 12.25
N THR A 163 4.24 7.32 13.27
CA THR A 163 3.63 8.38 14.10
C THR A 163 4.25 9.74 13.76
N THR A 164 4.17 10.08 12.48
CA THR A 164 4.66 11.35 11.91
C THR A 164 3.57 12.12 11.20
N ILE A 165 3.77 13.44 11.14
CA ILE A 165 3.09 14.37 10.25
C ILE A 165 4.15 15.15 9.46
N GLU A 166 3.87 15.51 8.22
CA GLU A 166 4.81 16.24 7.37
C GLU A 166 4.34 17.68 7.16
N ASP A 167 5.27 18.63 7.26
CA ASP A 167 5.09 20.03 6.90
C ASP A 167 3.93 20.77 7.59
N TYR A 168 3.48 20.26 8.74
CA TYR A 168 2.34 20.78 9.50
C TYR A 168 2.74 21.15 10.94
N PRO A 169 3.46 22.26 11.15
CA PRO A 169 3.90 22.71 12.47
C PRO A 169 2.78 23.46 13.22
N TYR A 170 1.53 22.96 13.19
CA TYR A 170 0.39 23.62 13.84
C TYR A 170 -0.33 22.65 14.77
N PRO A 171 -0.86 23.11 15.91
CA PRO A 171 -1.72 22.29 16.76
C PRO A 171 -2.97 21.85 16.00
N TYR A 172 -3.38 20.60 16.18
CA TYR A 172 -4.61 20.04 15.61
C TYR A 172 -5.39 19.23 16.63
N VAL A 173 -6.66 18.96 16.36
CA VAL A 173 -7.54 18.29 17.33
C VAL A 173 -7.65 16.79 17.03
N ILE A 174 -7.37 15.96 18.04
CA ILE A 174 -7.62 14.51 18.01
C ILE A 174 -8.86 14.20 18.85
N GLY A 175 -9.81 13.47 18.25
CA GLY A 175 -10.98 12.93 18.96
C GLY A 175 -11.85 13.98 19.65
N LYS A 176 -11.86 15.24 19.16
CA LYS A 176 -12.62 16.38 19.70
C LYS A 176 -12.18 16.87 21.10
N LEU A 177 -11.18 16.24 21.71
CA LEU A 177 -10.86 16.43 23.14
C LEU A 177 -9.39 16.72 23.40
N CYS A 178 -8.51 16.44 22.45
CA CYS A 178 -7.07 16.60 22.57
C CYS A 178 -6.53 17.59 21.54
N TRP A 179 -5.73 18.55 21.96
CA TRP A 179 -4.82 19.30 21.11
C TRP A 179 -3.51 18.52 20.95
N GLU A 180 -3.23 18.02 19.76
CA GLU A 180 -1.90 17.50 19.44
C GLU A 180 -0.99 18.63 18.98
N PHE A 181 0.09 18.86 19.74
CA PHE A 181 1.17 19.76 19.38
C PHE A 181 2.30 18.92 18.80
N PRO A 182 2.40 18.84 17.45
CA PRO A 182 3.34 17.92 16.86
C PRO A 182 4.77 18.33 17.21
N ALA A 183 5.56 17.33 17.59
CA ALA A 183 6.87 17.49 18.16
C ALA A 183 7.93 17.60 17.05
N MET A 184 8.82 18.59 17.12
CA MET A 184 9.71 18.86 15.98
C MET A 184 10.84 17.84 15.90
N ALA A 185 10.99 17.18 14.75
CA ALA A 185 12.17 16.40 14.43
C ALA A 185 13.32 17.32 13.94
N PRO A 186 14.57 17.10 14.38
CA PRO A 186 14.97 16.06 15.32
C PRO A 186 14.76 16.47 16.79
N SER A 187 14.42 15.50 17.65
CA SER A 187 14.74 15.53 19.08
C SER A 187 16.26 15.36 19.28
N ASP A 188 16.77 15.67 20.47
CA ASP A 188 18.18 15.37 20.79
C ASP A 188 18.47 13.85 20.84
N TRP A 189 17.46 13.01 21.10
CA TRP A 189 17.58 11.56 21.00
C TRP A 189 17.74 11.11 19.55
N GLU A 190 16.88 11.57 18.64
CA GLU A 190 16.96 11.24 17.21
C GLU A 190 18.28 11.75 16.61
N ALA A 191 18.73 12.93 17.04
CA ALA A 191 20.00 13.48 16.63
C ALA A 191 21.19 12.67 17.16
N ASN A 192 21.17 12.28 18.44
CA ASN A 192 22.18 11.39 19.01
C ASN A 192 22.21 10.03 18.31
N ASN A 193 21.03 9.52 17.94
CA ASN A 193 20.89 8.32 17.14
C ASN A 193 21.58 8.48 15.78
N ALA A 194 21.27 9.55 15.04
CA ALA A 194 21.78 9.75 13.69
C ALA A 194 23.31 9.97 13.62
N HIS A 195 23.87 10.80 14.51
CA HIS A 195 25.27 11.24 14.38
C HIS A 195 26.00 11.45 15.72
N GLY A 196 25.53 10.81 16.78
CA GLY A 196 26.18 10.82 18.10
C GLY A 196 25.95 12.09 18.93
N PRO A 197 26.41 12.08 20.20
CA PRO A 197 26.08 13.11 21.18
C PRO A 197 26.85 14.40 20.91
N ASN A 198 26.24 15.53 21.27
CA ASN A 198 26.83 16.87 21.26
C ASN A 198 27.38 17.32 19.89
N ASN A 199 26.83 16.75 18.82
CA ASN A 199 27.21 17.05 17.46
C ASN A 199 26.71 18.46 17.08
N PRO A 200 27.54 19.33 16.47
CA PRO A 200 27.10 20.66 16.04
C PRO A 200 26.00 20.63 14.96
N VAL A 201 25.89 19.53 14.20
CA VAL A 201 24.84 19.36 13.18
C VAL A 201 23.44 19.43 13.81
N THR A 202 23.24 18.87 15.02
CA THR A 202 21.96 18.98 15.74
C THR A 202 21.48 20.43 15.86
N VAL A 203 22.38 21.32 16.28
CA VAL A 203 22.05 22.72 16.53
C VAL A 203 21.82 23.45 15.21
N ALA A 204 22.56 23.11 14.16
CA ALA A 204 22.34 23.65 12.82
C ALA A 204 20.96 23.27 12.27
N ASP A 205 20.56 22.00 12.43
CA ASP A 205 19.28 21.50 11.94
C ASP A 205 18.10 22.00 12.80
N TRP A 206 18.27 22.19 14.12
CA TRP A 206 17.30 22.91 14.95
C TRP A 206 17.09 24.36 14.50
N LYS A 207 18.16 25.08 14.14
CA LYS A 207 18.05 26.44 13.61
C LYS A 207 17.29 26.46 12.28
N ALA A 208 17.58 25.53 11.38
CA ALA A 208 16.87 25.42 10.09
C ALA A 208 15.37 25.09 10.28
N ALA A 209 15.07 24.13 11.16
CA ALA A 209 13.69 23.77 11.48
C ALA A 209 12.93 24.92 12.16
N LEU A 210 13.57 25.66 13.07
CA LEU A 210 12.99 26.87 13.67
C LEU A 210 12.72 27.94 12.61
N ASP A 211 13.67 28.18 11.69
CA ASP A 211 13.50 29.14 10.61
C ASP A 211 12.29 28.78 9.74
N ALA A 212 12.13 27.49 9.41
CA ALA A 212 10.96 26.98 8.69
C ALA A 212 9.66 27.18 9.47
N SER A 213 9.62 26.83 10.77
CA SER A 213 8.45 27.07 11.63
C SER A 213 8.09 28.55 11.71
N VAL A 214 9.07 29.46 11.76
CA VAL A 214 8.81 30.92 11.76
C VAL A 214 8.23 31.39 10.43
N LEU A 215 8.72 30.91 9.29
CA LEU A 215 8.15 31.22 7.97
C LEU A 215 6.69 30.76 7.87
N LYS A 216 6.41 29.58 8.43
CA LYS A 216 5.07 28.97 8.49
C LYS A 216 4.18 29.61 9.56
N GLN A 217 4.73 30.45 10.46
CA GLN A 217 4.03 30.99 11.63
C GLN A 217 3.44 29.90 12.54
N GLY A 218 4.13 28.77 12.63
CA GLY A 218 3.73 27.59 13.41
C GLY A 218 4.37 27.52 14.79
N THR A 219 4.19 26.38 15.45
CA THR A 219 4.86 26.00 16.69
C THR A 219 6.18 25.28 16.41
N PHE A 220 7.14 25.43 17.32
CA PHE A 220 8.35 24.62 17.37
C PHE A 220 8.38 23.92 18.72
N THR A 221 7.81 22.72 18.78
CA THR A 221 7.73 21.95 20.02
C THR A 221 9.07 21.26 20.26
N PHE A 222 9.90 21.91 21.07
CA PHE A 222 11.30 21.53 21.27
C PHE A 222 11.47 20.41 22.31
N ILE A 223 12.23 19.38 21.96
CA ILE A 223 12.44 18.19 22.79
C ILE A 223 13.93 18.08 23.12
N PHE A 224 14.24 17.96 24.42
CA PHE A 224 15.60 17.69 24.87
C PHE A 224 15.60 16.90 26.18
N HIS A 225 16.70 16.18 26.42
CA HIS A 225 16.89 15.35 27.59
C HIS A 225 18.11 15.82 28.41
N PRO A 226 18.01 15.93 29.74
CA PRO A 226 19.16 16.21 30.60
C PRO A 226 20.05 14.96 30.80
N HIS A 227 20.35 14.23 29.73
CA HIS A 227 21.05 12.93 29.72
C HIS A 227 22.46 13.00 29.06
N GLY A 228 22.89 14.16 28.60
CA GLY A 228 24.22 14.36 28.00
C GLY A 228 24.33 14.11 26.49
N TRP A 229 23.20 13.90 25.81
CA TRP A 229 23.11 13.86 24.34
C TRP A 229 23.29 15.24 23.71
N ILE A 230 22.96 16.29 24.46
CA ILE A 230 23.19 17.69 24.09
C ILE A 230 23.81 18.46 25.26
N ARG A 231 24.75 19.36 24.99
CA ARG A 231 25.36 20.21 26.01
C ARG A 231 24.45 21.39 26.39
N PRO A 232 24.43 21.83 27.66
CA PRO A 232 23.72 23.04 28.06
C PRO A 232 24.10 24.28 27.24
N GLU A 233 25.35 24.39 26.80
CA GLU A 233 25.83 25.50 25.98
C GLU A 233 25.20 25.49 24.58
N GLN A 234 24.96 24.32 23.99
CA GLN A 234 24.27 24.18 22.70
C GLN A 234 22.79 24.55 22.80
N LEU A 235 22.14 24.22 23.92
CA LEU A 235 20.77 24.65 24.21
C LEU A 235 20.70 26.19 24.33
N VAL A 236 21.66 26.80 25.04
CA VAL A 236 21.76 28.26 25.16
C VAL A 236 22.05 28.90 23.81
N GLU A 237 22.91 28.31 22.99
CA GLU A 237 23.20 28.77 21.62
C GLU A 237 21.94 28.81 20.75
N PHE A 238 21.11 27.77 20.81
CA PHE A 238 19.85 27.71 20.06
C PHE A 238 18.84 28.76 20.54
N ILE A 239 18.68 28.92 21.87
CA ILE A 239 17.84 29.98 22.44
C ILE A 239 18.33 31.37 22.01
N ASP A 240 19.64 31.60 22.07
CA ASP A 240 20.26 32.86 21.66
C ASP A 240 20.03 33.15 20.19
N TYR A 241 20.10 32.12 19.34
CA TYR A 241 19.78 32.25 17.93
C TYR A 241 18.33 32.71 17.73
N ALA A 242 17.37 32.04 18.39
CA ALA A 242 15.95 32.39 18.30
C ALA A 242 15.69 33.84 18.78
N ASP A 243 16.23 34.21 19.95
CA ASP A 243 16.07 35.53 20.56
C ASP A 243 16.72 36.64 19.72
N LYS A 244 17.97 36.46 19.28
CA LYS A 244 18.70 37.48 18.50
C LYS A 244 18.12 37.67 17.10
N LYS A 245 17.74 36.58 16.43
CA LYS A 245 17.26 36.62 15.04
C LYS A 245 15.81 37.09 14.96
N TYR A 246 14.95 36.61 15.85
CA TYR A 246 13.49 36.80 15.74
C TYR A 246 12.90 37.70 16.84
N GLY A 247 13.58 37.83 17.98
CA GLY A 247 13.12 38.62 19.12
C GLY A 247 11.67 38.32 19.47
N ARG A 248 10.83 39.36 19.52
CA ARG A 248 9.41 39.26 19.87
C ARG A 248 8.55 38.42 18.91
N LYS A 249 9.05 38.05 17.72
CA LYS A 249 8.33 37.18 16.79
C LYS A 249 8.30 35.72 17.27
N VAL A 250 9.29 35.30 18.06
CA VAL A 250 9.32 34.00 18.72
C VAL A 250 8.96 34.20 20.18
N LYS A 251 8.12 33.32 20.71
CA LYS A 251 7.75 33.33 22.13
C LYS A 251 7.97 31.96 22.74
N PHE A 252 8.71 31.93 23.84
CA PHE A 252 8.90 30.72 24.63
C PHE A 252 7.70 30.53 25.56
N LEU A 253 7.10 29.35 25.49
CA LEU A 253 5.88 28.98 26.22
C LEU A 253 6.04 27.56 26.76
N ASN A 254 5.55 27.33 27.97
CA ASN A 254 5.22 25.98 28.43
C ASN A 254 3.85 25.56 27.83
N PHE A 255 3.48 24.29 27.90
CA PHE A 255 2.24 23.80 27.31
C PHE A 255 0.99 24.45 27.89
N ARG A 256 0.96 24.72 29.20
CA ARG A 256 -0.16 25.41 29.83
C ARG A 256 -0.39 26.79 29.24
N GLU A 257 0.68 27.57 29.07
CA GLU A 257 0.60 28.90 28.47
C GLU A 257 0.22 28.87 26.99
N ALA A 258 0.62 27.82 26.27
CA ALA A 258 0.21 27.60 24.88
C ALA A 258 -1.29 27.29 24.80
N GLN A 259 -1.78 26.39 25.66
CA GLN A 259 -3.20 26.06 25.76
C GLN A 259 -4.05 27.30 26.13
N GLU A 260 -3.66 28.05 27.16
CA GLU A 260 -4.38 29.26 27.58
C GLU A 260 -4.48 30.30 26.46
N ARG A 261 -3.48 30.35 25.57
CA ARG A 261 -3.52 31.22 24.38
C ARG A 261 -4.48 30.71 23.33
N LEU A 262 -4.56 29.40 23.09
CA LEU A 262 -5.58 28.83 22.20
C LEU A 262 -6.97 29.10 22.77
N ASP A 263 -7.20 28.74 24.03
CA ASP A 263 -8.49 28.95 24.68
C ASP A 263 -8.92 30.42 24.59
N LYS A 264 -8.06 31.35 24.99
CA LYS A 264 -8.36 32.79 24.97
C LYS A 264 -8.55 33.36 23.57
N ASN A 265 -7.62 33.10 22.65
CA ASN A 265 -7.55 33.84 21.38
C ASN A 265 -8.27 33.13 20.23
N LEU A 266 -8.29 31.80 20.24
CA LEU A 266 -8.94 30.95 19.22
C LEU A 266 -10.35 30.52 19.66
N LEU A 267 -10.56 30.21 20.95
CA LEU A 267 -11.82 29.64 21.43
C LEU A 267 -12.68 30.59 22.28
N LEU A 268 -12.37 31.89 22.39
CA LEU A 268 -13.12 32.85 23.22
C LEU A 268 -13.24 32.45 24.71
N SER A 269 -12.20 31.81 25.25
CA SER A 269 -12.16 31.21 26.58
C SER A 269 -13.18 30.08 26.78
N HIS A 270 -13.59 29.43 25.68
CA HIS A 270 -14.43 28.23 25.65
C HIS A 270 -13.55 27.00 25.33
N PRO A 271 -12.94 26.37 26.35
CA PRO A 271 -11.96 25.31 26.14
C PRO A 271 -12.55 24.11 25.38
N LEU A 272 -11.68 23.33 24.73
CA LEU A 272 -12.05 22.14 23.96
C LEU A 272 -12.85 21.11 24.80
N ARG A 273 -12.49 20.97 26.07
CA ARG A 273 -13.15 20.09 27.05
C ARG A 273 -13.94 20.91 28.06
N ALA A 274 -15.13 20.44 28.42
CA ALA A 274 -15.94 21.00 29.50
C ALA A 274 -15.27 20.73 30.86
N SER A 275 -15.79 21.34 31.94
CA SER A 275 -15.22 21.18 33.29
C SER A 275 -15.22 19.75 33.81
N ASN A 276 -16.09 18.89 33.28
CA ASN A 276 -16.16 17.46 33.57
C ASN A 276 -15.29 16.60 32.62
N GLY A 277 -14.50 17.22 31.74
CA GLY A 277 -13.63 16.56 30.78
C GLY A 277 -14.32 16.04 29.51
N GLN A 278 -15.62 16.26 29.31
CA GLN A 278 -16.29 15.80 28.09
C GLN A 278 -16.21 16.87 26.97
N ASP A 279 -16.73 16.55 25.78
CA ASP A 279 -16.75 17.47 24.63
C ASP A 279 -17.50 18.75 25.01
N ASN A 280 -16.89 19.91 24.77
CA ASN A 280 -17.50 21.22 25.02
C ASN A 280 -18.17 21.80 23.78
N GLY A 281 -18.30 21.03 22.69
CA GLY A 281 -18.93 21.48 21.45
C GLY A 281 -18.02 22.39 20.61
N VAL A 282 -16.73 22.08 20.53
CA VAL A 282 -15.78 22.80 19.66
C VAL A 282 -15.54 22.03 18.37
N ARG A 283 -15.64 22.69 17.21
CA ARG A 283 -15.31 22.12 15.89
C ARG A 283 -14.42 23.10 15.13
N LEU A 284 -13.36 22.56 14.52
CA LEU A 284 -12.48 23.29 13.62
C LEU A 284 -12.79 22.87 12.19
N LEU A 285 -13.14 23.82 11.34
CA LEU A 285 -13.55 23.61 9.94
C LEU A 285 -13.11 24.85 9.15
N ASP A 286 -12.75 24.71 7.88
CA ASP A 286 -12.64 25.88 6.99
C ASP A 286 -14.05 26.17 6.44
N LEU A 287 -14.70 27.23 6.94
CA LEU A 287 -16.11 27.50 6.64
C LEU A 287 -16.31 28.28 5.35
N ASN A 288 -15.30 29.03 4.94
CA ASN A 288 -15.33 29.95 3.79
C ASN A 288 -14.38 29.55 2.65
N ASN A 289 -13.70 28.40 2.79
CA ASN A 289 -12.75 27.83 1.83
C ASN A 289 -11.56 28.76 1.54
N ASP A 290 -11.03 29.42 2.56
CA ASP A 290 -9.88 30.32 2.45
C ASP A 290 -8.52 29.67 2.82
N GLY A 291 -8.55 28.39 3.19
CA GLY A 291 -7.39 27.61 3.60
C GLY A 291 -6.99 27.81 5.07
N CYS A 292 -7.73 28.60 5.84
CA CYS A 292 -7.54 28.76 7.28
C CYS A 292 -8.63 28.03 8.07
N LEU A 293 -8.27 27.54 9.25
CA LEU A 293 -9.24 26.91 10.15
C LEU A 293 -10.06 27.97 10.89
N ASP A 294 -11.38 27.85 10.74
CA ASP A 294 -12.39 28.57 11.50
C ASP A 294 -12.88 27.71 12.68
N VAL A 295 -13.64 28.33 13.58
CA VAL A 295 -14.04 27.71 14.85
C VAL A 295 -15.54 27.84 15.08
N ILE A 296 -16.18 26.73 15.42
CA ILE A 296 -17.51 26.73 16.01
C ILE A 296 -17.37 26.30 17.48
N CYS A 297 -17.89 27.10 18.39
CA CYS A 297 -17.99 26.80 19.82
C CYS A 297 -19.47 26.85 20.20
N ALA A 298 -20.08 25.68 20.40
CA ALA A 298 -21.51 25.56 20.56
C ALA A 298 -21.92 24.48 21.58
N ASN A 299 -22.35 24.92 22.76
CA ASN A 299 -23.05 24.14 23.78
C ASN A 299 -24.32 24.88 24.22
N GLU A 300 -24.97 24.46 25.32
CA GLU A 300 -26.21 25.06 25.81
C GLU A 300 -26.07 26.51 26.33
N GLN A 301 -24.85 26.98 26.59
CA GLN A 301 -24.56 28.32 27.14
C GLN A 301 -23.84 29.24 26.15
N PHE A 302 -23.19 28.66 25.14
CA PHE A 302 -22.32 29.36 24.21
C PHE A 302 -22.64 28.90 22.79
N LEU A 303 -22.90 29.82 21.86
CA LEU A 303 -23.35 29.50 20.50
C LEU A 303 -22.68 30.45 19.50
N GLN A 304 -21.39 30.28 19.24
CA GLN A 304 -20.59 31.20 18.44
C GLN A 304 -19.87 30.48 17.29
N THR A 305 -19.79 31.16 16.16
CA THR A 305 -18.93 30.83 15.02
C THR A 305 -17.89 31.93 14.87
N ARG A 306 -16.66 31.57 14.55
CA ARG A 306 -15.56 32.51 14.35
C ARG A 306 -14.82 32.20 13.07
N VAL A 307 -14.66 33.21 12.22
CA VAL A 307 -13.91 33.10 10.96
C VAL A 307 -12.62 33.89 11.06
N TRP A 308 -11.50 33.28 10.69
CA TRP A 308 -10.20 33.94 10.67
C TRP A 308 -9.98 34.66 9.35
N ASN A 309 -9.74 35.97 9.38
CA ASN A 309 -9.26 36.68 8.21
C ASN A 309 -7.72 36.80 8.27
N PRO A 310 -6.96 36.04 7.48
CA PRO A 310 -5.49 36.06 7.52
C PRO A 310 -4.88 37.39 7.04
N LYS A 311 -5.57 38.12 6.15
CA LYS A 311 -5.10 39.41 5.62
C LYS A 311 -5.19 40.51 6.68
N GLU A 312 -6.31 40.56 7.40
CA GLU A 312 -6.54 41.54 8.46
C GLU A 312 -5.98 41.10 9.81
N LYS A 313 -5.65 39.82 9.96
CA LYS A 313 -5.23 39.17 11.21
C LYS A 313 -6.26 39.37 12.32
N LYS A 314 -7.53 39.18 11.97
CA LYS A 314 -8.67 39.39 12.87
C LYS A 314 -9.67 38.26 12.75
N TRP A 315 -10.32 37.99 13.87
CA TRP A 315 -11.48 37.11 13.94
C TRP A 315 -12.75 37.93 13.75
N THR A 316 -13.65 37.42 12.91
CA THR A 316 -15.05 37.86 12.86
C THR A 316 -15.89 36.81 13.57
N THR A 317 -16.84 37.25 14.41
CA THR A 317 -17.68 36.34 15.20
C THR A 317 -19.15 36.53 14.84
N SER A 318 -19.89 35.43 14.68
CA SER A 318 -21.33 35.38 14.46
C SER A 318 -21.97 34.26 15.29
N GLY A 319 -23.30 34.14 15.29
CA GLY A 319 -24.02 33.11 16.04
C GLY A 319 -24.03 31.75 15.33
N PHE A 320 -23.93 30.66 16.09
CA PHE A 320 -24.24 29.30 15.62
C PHE A 320 -25.66 28.91 16.06
N PRO A 321 -26.50 28.25 15.23
CA PRO A 321 -27.93 28.17 15.50
C PRO A 321 -28.36 27.11 16.54
N VAL A 322 -27.53 26.11 16.83
CA VAL A 322 -27.88 25.00 17.74
C VAL A 322 -26.68 24.49 18.55
N PRO A 323 -26.87 23.95 19.76
CA PRO A 323 -25.77 23.35 20.51
C PRO A 323 -25.25 22.08 19.81
N LEU A 324 -23.93 21.92 19.73
CA LEU A 324 -23.28 20.71 19.18
C LEU A 324 -23.26 19.56 20.18
N VAL A 325 -23.24 19.90 21.47
CA VAL A 325 -23.37 18.98 22.60
C VAL A 325 -24.44 19.51 23.55
N THR A 326 -25.15 18.60 24.20
CA THR A 326 -26.10 18.94 25.27
C THR A 326 -25.98 17.95 26.42
N PRO A 327 -26.14 18.38 27.68
CA PRO A 327 -26.10 17.48 28.82
C PRO A 327 -27.30 16.54 28.85
N ASP A 328 -27.07 15.29 29.26
CA ASP A 328 -28.11 14.35 29.66
C ASP A 328 -28.64 14.65 31.08
N GLN A 329 -29.56 13.82 31.59
CA GLN A 329 -30.14 14.01 32.93
C GLN A 329 -29.10 13.91 34.07
N GLN A 330 -27.97 13.25 33.83
CA GLN A 330 -26.86 13.13 34.77
C GLN A 330 -25.80 14.23 34.58
N GLY A 331 -26.00 15.13 33.63
CA GLY A 331 -25.06 16.21 33.31
C GLY A 331 -23.89 15.78 32.41
N ASN A 332 -23.94 14.60 31.80
CA ASN A 332 -22.93 14.21 30.81
C ASN A 332 -23.25 14.81 29.44
N GLN A 333 -22.25 15.41 28.80
CA GLN A 333 -22.36 15.96 27.47
C GLN A 333 -22.55 14.86 26.42
N GLN A 334 -23.62 14.97 25.63
CA GLN A 334 -23.98 14.08 24.54
C GLN A 334 -23.99 14.86 23.22
N GLU A 335 -23.48 14.28 22.14
CA GLU A 335 -23.52 14.93 20.82
C GLU A 335 -24.96 15.12 20.33
N SER A 336 -25.24 16.27 19.73
CA SER A 336 -26.56 16.60 19.18
C SER A 336 -26.86 15.96 17.83
N GLY A 337 -25.86 15.39 17.16
CA GLY A 337 -26.03 14.80 15.83
C GLY A 337 -25.94 15.81 14.68
N VAL A 338 -25.37 17.00 14.90
CA VAL A 338 -25.06 17.94 13.80
C VAL A 338 -23.96 17.36 12.92
N LYS A 339 -24.17 17.34 11.60
CA LYS A 339 -23.21 16.90 10.58
C LYS A 339 -22.88 18.08 9.67
N PHE A 340 -21.61 18.22 9.30
CA PHE A 340 -21.12 19.29 8.42
C PHE A 340 -20.64 18.71 7.09
N GLY A 341 -20.90 19.41 5.99
CA GLY A 341 -20.44 19.02 4.65
C GLY A 341 -20.53 20.19 3.67
N ILE A 342 -19.81 20.10 2.55
CA ILE A 342 -19.89 21.05 1.44
C ILE A 342 -20.85 20.43 0.42
N ILE A 343 -21.99 21.05 0.13
CA ILE A 343 -22.98 20.48 -0.80
C ILE A 343 -23.28 21.40 -1.98
N HIS A 344 -22.81 22.65 -1.91
CA HIS A 344 -23.05 23.69 -2.90
C HIS A 344 -21.81 23.97 -3.73
N ALA A 345 -22.01 24.33 -4.99
CA ALA A 345 -20.94 24.61 -5.96
C ALA A 345 -20.04 25.79 -5.61
N ASP A 346 -20.46 26.63 -4.67
CA ASP A 346 -19.65 27.75 -4.17
C ASP A 346 -18.72 27.35 -3.01
N GLY A 347 -18.69 26.07 -2.61
CA GLY A 347 -17.79 25.54 -1.60
C GLY A 347 -18.19 25.88 -0.16
N ARG A 348 -19.37 26.46 0.07
CA ARG A 348 -19.83 26.84 1.41
C ARG A 348 -20.23 25.62 2.23
N VAL A 349 -19.91 25.67 3.52
CA VAL A 349 -20.24 24.60 4.47
C VAL A 349 -21.71 24.68 4.89
N SER A 350 -22.38 23.52 4.83
CA SER A 350 -23.72 23.30 5.37
C SER A 350 -23.67 22.46 6.64
N ALA A 351 -24.61 22.71 7.54
CA ALA A 351 -24.82 21.97 8.78
C ALA A 351 -26.22 21.36 8.79
N LEU A 352 -26.33 20.07 9.09
CA LEU A 352 -27.58 19.30 9.12
C LEU A 352 -27.76 18.64 10.49
N ILE A 353 -28.96 18.76 11.07
CA ILE A 353 -29.38 17.98 12.23
C ILE A 353 -30.78 17.43 12.00
N ARG A 354 -30.94 16.13 12.20
CA ARG A 354 -32.24 15.48 12.11
C ARG A 354 -32.39 14.35 13.13
N ASN A 355 -33.40 14.45 13.99
CA ASN A 355 -33.80 13.44 14.95
C ASN A 355 -35.34 13.47 15.08
N GLU A 356 -35.89 12.72 16.03
CA GLU A 356 -37.35 12.58 16.23
C GLU A 356 -38.04 13.89 16.66
N THR A 357 -37.27 14.90 17.10
CA THR A 357 -37.79 16.17 17.63
C THR A 357 -37.30 17.42 16.88
N VAL A 358 -36.21 17.31 16.12
CA VAL A 358 -35.57 18.42 15.40
C VAL A 358 -35.26 17.98 13.97
N ALA A 359 -35.62 18.80 12.99
CA ALA A 359 -35.19 18.63 11.59
C ALA A 359 -34.86 20.02 11.03
N LYS A 360 -33.56 20.34 10.95
CA LYS A 360 -33.10 21.66 10.50
C LYS A 360 -31.77 21.55 9.76
N ALA A 361 -31.53 22.51 8.88
CA ALA A 361 -30.27 22.67 8.19
C ALA A 361 -29.97 24.14 7.94
N TRP A 362 -28.67 24.46 7.82
CA TRP A 362 -28.18 25.81 7.57
C TRP A 362 -26.97 25.76 6.65
N THR A 363 -26.77 26.83 5.87
CA THR A 363 -25.57 27.02 5.05
C THR A 363 -24.88 28.31 5.46
N PHE A 364 -23.57 28.26 5.67
CA PHE A 364 -22.78 29.43 6.06
C PHE A 364 -22.57 30.35 4.85
N ASP A 365 -22.92 31.63 4.95
CA ASP A 365 -22.83 32.59 3.83
C ASP A 365 -21.47 33.32 3.72
N GLY A 366 -20.49 32.91 4.54
CA GLY A 366 -19.21 33.61 4.72
C GLY A 366 -19.19 34.57 5.91
N VAL A 367 -20.36 34.88 6.49
CA VAL A 367 -20.51 35.77 7.66
C VAL A 367 -21.32 35.10 8.77
N GLN A 368 -22.44 34.47 8.43
CA GLN A 368 -23.41 33.88 9.37
C GLN A 368 -24.08 32.63 8.79
N TRP A 369 -24.72 31.86 9.67
CA TRP A 369 -25.49 30.68 9.29
C TRP A 369 -26.91 31.07 8.85
N ILE A 370 -27.26 30.76 7.60
CA ILE A 370 -28.58 31.04 7.02
C ILE A 370 -29.40 29.76 7.02
N ASP A 371 -30.69 29.86 7.39
CA ASP A 371 -31.61 28.72 7.31
C ASP A 371 -31.68 28.19 5.88
N ASP A 372 -31.41 26.89 5.74
CA ASP A 372 -31.51 26.18 4.48
C ASP A 372 -32.31 24.89 4.67
N SER A 373 -33.58 25.07 5.01
CA SER A 373 -34.53 23.97 5.17
C SER A 373 -34.66 23.07 3.92
N SER A 374 -34.20 23.53 2.75
CA SER A 374 -34.25 22.74 1.51
C SER A 374 -33.34 21.52 1.55
N VAL A 375 -32.25 21.57 2.32
CA VAL A 375 -31.31 20.45 2.52
C VAL A 375 -31.98 19.22 3.15
N LEU A 376 -33.18 19.36 3.72
CA LEU A 376 -33.96 18.24 4.27
C LEU A 376 -34.71 17.44 3.18
N ASN A 377 -34.87 18.00 1.98
CA ASN A 377 -35.65 17.40 0.91
C ASN A 377 -34.98 16.13 0.36
N GLY A 378 -35.74 15.05 0.18
CA GLY A 378 -35.23 13.79 -0.39
C GLY A 378 -34.45 12.91 0.60
N LEU A 379 -34.36 13.29 1.88
CA LEU A 379 -33.70 12.51 2.92
C LEU A 379 -34.62 11.45 3.55
N GLU A 380 -35.03 10.47 2.76
CA GLU A 380 -35.85 9.34 3.20
C GLU A 380 -35.47 8.04 2.48
N ILE A 381 -35.65 6.91 3.16
CA ILE A 381 -35.47 5.56 2.60
C ILE A 381 -36.74 4.78 2.93
N ASP A 382 -37.40 4.27 1.90
CA ASP A 382 -38.62 3.45 2.02
C ASP A 382 -39.75 4.14 2.82
N GLY A 383 -39.85 5.47 2.68
CA GLY A 383 -40.83 6.31 3.38
C GLY A 383 -40.44 6.71 4.81
N GLU A 384 -39.32 6.19 5.32
CA GLU A 384 -38.81 6.54 6.64
C GLU A 384 -37.75 7.64 6.56
N PRO A 385 -37.79 8.65 7.45
CA PRO A 385 -36.82 9.74 7.46
C PRO A 385 -35.41 9.23 7.78
N ILE A 386 -34.41 9.84 7.15
CA ILE A 386 -33.00 9.65 7.53
C ILE A 386 -32.71 10.55 8.72
N LEU A 387 -32.39 9.96 9.87
CA LEU A 387 -32.03 10.68 11.09
C LEU A 387 -30.51 10.67 11.29
N THR A 388 -29.92 11.77 11.75
CA THR A 388 -28.49 11.87 12.06
C THR A 388 -28.14 11.37 13.46
N ALA A 389 -29.10 11.44 14.38
CA ALA A 389 -29.01 10.88 15.73
C ALA A 389 -30.41 10.63 16.32
N THR A 390 -30.50 9.89 17.43
CA THR A 390 -31.72 9.82 18.24
C THR A 390 -31.85 11.03 19.17
N ALA A 391 -33.08 11.39 19.53
CA ALA A 391 -33.42 12.50 20.42
C ALA A 391 -33.54 12.08 21.89
N ASP A 392 -33.59 10.77 22.20
CA ASP A 392 -33.98 10.22 23.50
C ASP A 392 -33.03 10.67 24.64
N PRO A 393 -33.49 11.53 25.58
CA PRO A 393 -32.68 12.00 26.70
C PRO A 393 -32.59 10.98 27.86
N ILE A 394 -33.38 9.90 27.83
CA ILE A 394 -33.44 8.86 28.86
C ILE A 394 -32.60 7.64 28.44
N ALA A 395 -32.77 7.15 27.21
CA ALA A 395 -31.97 6.05 26.66
C ALA A 395 -30.58 6.51 26.16
N GLY A 396 -30.39 7.82 26.02
CA GLY A 396 -29.17 8.44 25.49
C GLY A 396 -29.24 8.67 23.98
N ARG A 397 -28.64 9.77 23.52
CA ARG A 397 -28.51 10.06 22.09
C ARG A 397 -27.52 9.09 21.45
N ARG A 398 -27.89 8.55 20.29
CA ARG A 398 -27.06 7.63 19.50
C ARG A 398 -26.81 8.22 18.12
N ASP A 399 -25.59 8.11 17.62
CA ASP A 399 -25.29 8.36 16.20
C ASP A 399 -26.01 7.31 15.34
N LEU A 400 -26.62 7.73 14.23
CA LEU A 400 -27.36 6.85 13.31
C LEU A 400 -26.63 6.64 11.98
N GLY A 401 -25.31 6.88 11.94
CA GLY A 401 -24.46 6.46 10.83
C GLY A 401 -24.60 7.34 9.58
N VAL A 402 -24.86 8.63 9.76
CA VAL A 402 -24.91 9.62 8.66
C VAL A 402 -23.59 10.38 8.57
N ARG A 403 -22.96 10.43 7.39
CA ARG A 403 -21.70 11.13 7.13
C ARG A 403 -21.79 11.92 5.82
N PHE A 404 -21.24 13.13 5.81
CA PHE A 404 -20.89 13.83 4.57
C PHE A 404 -19.51 13.39 4.14
N ARG A 405 -19.35 13.01 2.86
CA ARG A 405 -18.06 12.69 2.26
C ARG A 405 -18.15 12.92 0.76
N ASP A 406 -17.17 13.59 0.18
CA ASP A 406 -17.00 13.66 -1.27
C ASP A 406 -16.48 12.30 -1.76
N VAL A 407 -17.37 11.49 -2.33
CA VAL A 407 -17.08 10.10 -2.72
C VAL A 407 -16.58 10.02 -4.15
N ASP A 408 -16.92 10.98 -5.01
CA ASP A 408 -16.52 10.98 -6.41
C ASP A 408 -15.54 12.11 -6.80
N HIS A 409 -15.03 12.84 -5.82
CA HIS A 409 -14.01 13.88 -5.93
C HIS A 409 -14.44 15.07 -6.80
N ASP A 410 -15.73 15.39 -6.81
CA ASP A 410 -16.28 16.52 -7.55
C ASP A 410 -16.25 17.85 -6.75
N GLY A 411 -15.82 17.80 -5.48
CA GLY A 411 -15.77 18.92 -4.55
C GLY A 411 -17.03 19.08 -3.69
N HIS A 412 -18.05 18.24 -3.88
CA HIS A 412 -19.27 18.21 -3.09
C HIS A 412 -19.37 16.89 -2.33
N CYS A 413 -19.97 16.96 -1.15
CA CYS A 413 -20.20 15.80 -0.32
C CYS A 413 -21.49 15.08 -0.73
N GLU A 414 -21.37 13.79 -1.01
CA GLU A 414 -22.48 12.86 -0.84
C GLU A 414 -22.83 12.71 0.64
N LEU A 415 -24.09 12.34 0.87
CA LEU A 415 -24.57 11.93 2.18
C LEU A 415 -24.64 10.39 2.23
N ILE A 416 -23.74 9.78 3.01
CA ILE A 416 -23.65 8.34 3.24
C ILE A 416 -24.47 8.00 4.49
N VAL A 417 -25.35 7.01 4.37
CA VAL A 417 -26.14 6.44 5.46
C VAL A 417 -25.86 4.94 5.54
N SER A 418 -25.37 4.47 6.68
CA SER A 418 -25.29 3.03 6.95
C SER A 418 -25.32 2.69 8.44
N ASN A 419 -26.42 2.06 8.86
CA ASN A 419 -26.67 1.56 10.20
C ASN A 419 -27.41 0.20 10.12
N GLU A 420 -27.94 -0.29 11.24
CA GLU A 420 -28.62 -1.59 11.34
C GLU A 420 -29.95 -1.68 10.55
N LYS A 421 -30.54 -0.54 10.17
CA LYS A 421 -31.84 -0.45 9.46
C LYS A 421 -31.75 0.16 8.06
N GLN A 422 -30.96 1.22 7.91
CA GLN A 422 -30.92 2.07 6.72
C GLN A 422 -29.55 1.99 6.04
N ARG A 423 -29.58 1.95 4.70
CA ARG A 423 -28.37 1.95 3.85
C ARG A 423 -28.63 2.73 2.56
N GLY A 424 -27.78 3.70 2.27
CA GLY A 424 -27.87 4.49 1.03
C GLY A 424 -26.76 5.53 0.90
N VAL A 425 -26.55 5.99 -0.31
CA VAL A 425 -25.71 7.15 -0.63
C VAL A 425 -26.56 8.11 -1.44
N PHE A 426 -26.43 9.40 -1.18
CA PHE A 426 -27.24 10.43 -1.80
C PHE A 426 -26.35 11.55 -2.30
N ALA A 427 -26.61 12.03 -3.51
CA ALA A 427 -25.99 13.24 -4.08
C ALA A 427 -26.98 14.41 -4.02
N TRP A 428 -26.49 15.62 -3.78
CA TRP A 428 -27.32 16.82 -3.79
C TRP A 428 -27.61 17.28 -5.22
N SER A 429 -28.87 17.55 -5.55
CA SER A 429 -29.24 18.18 -6.83
C SER A 429 -29.58 19.64 -6.61
N GLU A 430 -28.70 20.54 -7.07
CA GLU A 430 -28.94 21.99 -7.00
C GLU A 430 -30.17 22.44 -7.79
N ALA A 431 -30.40 21.81 -8.94
CA ALA A 431 -31.54 22.14 -9.80
C ALA A 431 -32.89 21.82 -9.13
N GLU A 432 -32.94 20.72 -8.37
CA GLU A 432 -34.16 20.26 -7.71
C GLU A 432 -34.23 20.62 -6.22
N LYS A 433 -33.13 21.15 -5.67
CA LYS A 433 -32.95 21.43 -4.23
C LYS A 433 -33.36 20.24 -3.36
N SER A 434 -32.83 19.07 -3.70
CA SER A 434 -33.21 17.80 -3.09
C SER A 434 -32.13 16.74 -3.25
N TRP A 435 -32.00 15.88 -2.25
CA TRP A 435 -31.10 14.72 -2.28
C TRP A 435 -31.63 13.63 -3.21
N LYS A 436 -30.73 13.07 -4.03
CA LYS A 436 -31.00 11.98 -4.95
C LYS A 436 -30.24 10.74 -4.54
N LYS A 437 -30.98 9.67 -4.24
CA LYS A 437 -30.39 8.37 -3.93
C LYS A 437 -29.60 7.86 -5.13
N LEU A 438 -28.32 7.57 -4.93
CA LEU A 438 -27.45 6.98 -5.93
C LEU A 438 -27.72 5.48 -6.11
N PRO A 439 -27.37 4.89 -7.26
CA PRO A 439 -27.62 3.47 -7.53
C PRO A 439 -26.72 2.51 -6.73
N PHE A 440 -25.80 3.03 -5.93
CA PHE A 440 -24.88 2.26 -5.08
C PHE A 440 -24.96 2.70 -3.61
N ALA A 441 -24.45 1.85 -2.73
CA ALA A 441 -24.34 2.14 -1.30
C ALA A 441 -23.14 1.39 -0.71
N LEU A 442 -22.89 1.56 0.60
CA LEU A 442 -21.95 0.68 1.30
C LEU A 442 -22.35 -0.81 1.13
N PRO A 443 -21.38 -1.74 1.11
CA PRO A 443 -21.66 -3.16 0.96
C PRO A 443 -22.62 -3.70 2.04
N ARG A 444 -23.38 -4.76 1.73
CA ARG A 444 -24.24 -5.41 2.74
C ARG A 444 -23.37 -5.97 3.87
N GLY A 445 -23.82 -5.79 5.12
CA GLY A 445 -23.06 -6.19 6.32
C GLY A 445 -22.06 -5.13 6.79
N VAL A 446 -21.77 -4.11 5.97
CA VAL A 446 -20.87 -3.01 6.35
C VAL A 446 -21.69 -1.81 6.84
N SER A 447 -21.51 -1.43 8.10
CA SER A 447 -22.14 -0.24 8.69
C SER A 447 -21.14 0.70 9.35
N ILE A 448 -21.50 1.99 9.41
CA ILE A 448 -20.67 3.03 10.04
C ILE A 448 -20.74 2.88 11.57
N VAL A 449 -21.94 2.60 12.08
CA VAL A 449 -22.21 2.43 13.51
C VAL A 449 -22.89 1.09 13.81
N ASP A 450 -22.72 0.62 15.04
CA ASP A 450 -23.43 -0.52 15.59
C ASP A 450 -24.84 -0.11 16.07
N GLU A 451 -25.62 -1.09 16.53
CA GLU A 451 -26.99 -0.86 17.04
C GLU A 451 -27.06 0.08 18.26
N ARG A 452 -25.93 0.46 18.87
CA ARG A 452 -25.85 1.42 19.98
C ARG A 452 -25.33 2.79 19.52
N GLY A 453 -25.06 2.97 18.23
CA GLY A 453 -24.50 4.19 17.66
C GLY A 453 -22.98 4.35 17.86
N ARG A 454 -22.26 3.27 18.18
CA ARG A 454 -20.80 3.27 18.37
C ARG A 454 -20.10 2.91 17.05
N ASP A 455 -18.84 3.31 16.89
CA ASP A 455 -18.01 2.90 15.73
C ASP A 455 -18.04 1.39 15.52
N ASN A 456 -18.45 0.94 14.32
CA ASN A 456 -18.53 -0.48 13.98
C ASN A 456 -17.31 -0.99 13.19
N GLY A 457 -16.27 -0.16 13.05
CA GLY A 457 -14.99 -0.59 12.46
C GLY A 457 -14.87 -0.35 10.95
N LEU A 458 -15.65 0.56 10.39
CA LEU A 458 -15.51 1.00 8.99
C LEU A 458 -14.47 2.12 8.87
N ARG A 459 -13.59 2.03 7.87
CA ARG A 459 -12.66 3.09 7.47
C ARG A 459 -12.73 3.28 5.95
N PHE A 460 -12.57 4.52 5.53
CA PHE A 460 -12.45 4.93 4.13
C PHE A 460 -10.97 5.21 3.86
N VAL A 461 -10.38 4.44 2.95
CA VAL A 461 -8.94 4.48 2.65
C VAL A 461 -8.77 4.08 1.20
N ASP A 462 -8.08 4.89 0.39
CA ASP A 462 -7.62 4.49 -0.94
C ASP A 462 -6.53 3.41 -0.83
N ILE A 463 -6.89 2.13 -0.96
CA ILE A 463 -6.00 0.98 -0.79
C ILE A 463 -5.28 0.66 -2.10
N ASN A 464 -5.91 0.88 -3.25
CA ASN A 464 -5.35 0.58 -4.56
C ASN A 464 -4.64 1.78 -5.25
N ASP A 465 -4.61 2.96 -4.60
CA ASP A 465 -3.99 4.20 -5.08
C ASP A 465 -4.63 4.70 -6.40
N ASP A 466 -5.95 4.48 -6.56
CA ASP A 466 -6.71 4.91 -7.74
C ASP A 466 -7.34 6.30 -7.61
N GLY A 467 -7.16 6.93 -6.45
CA GLY A 467 -7.65 8.25 -6.12
C GLY A 467 -9.05 8.27 -5.52
N PHE A 468 -9.71 7.13 -5.32
CA PHE A 468 -11.02 7.02 -4.67
C PHE A 468 -10.92 6.23 -3.36
N ASP A 469 -11.73 6.60 -2.37
CA ASP A 469 -11.73 5.89 -1.09
C ASP A 469 -12.38 4.51 -1.21
N ASP A 470 -11.60 3.46 -0.97
CA ASP A 470 -12.11 2.12 -0.73
C ASP A 470 -12.67 1.98 0.69
N VAL A 471 -13.39 0.88 0.95
CA VAL A 471 -13.94 0.60 2.27
C VAL A 471 -13.35 -0.66 2.88
N ILE A 472 -12.74 -0.48 4.05
CA ILE A 472 -12.26 -1.57 4.90
C ILE A 472 -13.09 -1.59 6.18
N PHE A 473 -13.63 -2.76 6.50
CA PHE A 473 -14.49 -3.02 7.63
C PHE A 473 -13.95 -4.21 8.41
N SER A 474 -13.81 -4.09 9.72
CA SER A 474 -13.33 -5.22 10.54
C SER A 474 -13.73 -5.05 12.00
N ASN A 475 -14.59 -5.95 12.48
CA ASN A 475 -15.03 -6.00 13.86
C ASN A 475 -14.86 -7.40 14.49
N GLU A 476 -15.40 -7.60 15.69
CA GLU A 476 -15.33 -8.87 16.41
C GLU A 476 -16.05 -10.05 15.72
N LYS A 477 -16.97 -9.75 14.78
CA LYS A 477 -17.80 -10.75 14.10
C LYS A 477 -17.33 -11.05 12.69
N GLU A 478 -16.94 -10.02 11.94
CA GLU A 478 -16.67 -10.15 10.51
C GLU A 478 -15.70 -9.07 9.99
N PHE A 479 -15.24 -9.26 8.76
CA PHE A 479 -14.38 -8.34 8.05
C PHE A 479 -14.76 -8.26 6.56
N ALA A 480 -14.46 -7.13 5.94
CA ALA A 480 -14.65 -6.91 4.52
C ALA A 480 -13.69 -5.84 3.98
N LEU A 481 -13.28 -5.98 2.72
CA LEU A 481 -12.57 -4.99 1.93
C LEU A 481 -13.23 -4.92 0.55
N HIS A 482 -13.72 -3.74 0.17
CA HIS A 482 -14.31 -3.48 -1.14
C HIS A 482 -13.71 -2.23 -1.77
N LEU A 483 -13.36 -2.32 -3.05
CA LEU A 483 -12.84 -1.20 -3.82
C LEU A 483 -13.96 -0.34 -4.39
N PHE A 484 -13.74 0.96 -4.47
CA PHE A 484 -14.64 1.87 -5.14
C PHE A 484 -14.38 1.88 -6.65
N ILE A 485 -15.39 1.53 -7.44
CA ILE A 485 -15.32 1.61 -8.89
C ILE A 485 -15.92 2.94 -9.34
N ALA A 486 -15.09 3.88 -9.74
CA ALA A 486 -15.55 5.16 -10.28
C ALA A 486 -16.13 5.04 -11.69
N THR A 487 -15.46 4.26 -12.56
CA THR A 487 -15.86 4.05 -13.96
C THR A 487 -16.33 2.61 -14.19
N PRO A 488 -17.64 2.37 -14.37
CA PRO A 488 -18.18 1.05 -14.66
C PRO A 488 -17.55 0.41 -15.90
N LYS A 489 -17.31 -0.90 -15.83
CA LYS A 489 -16.88 -1.72 -16.97
C LYS A 489 -17.83 -2.91 -17.06
N SER A 490 -18.94 -2.72 -17.78
CA SER A 490 -20.03 -3.70 -17.89
C SER A 490 -19.56 -5.07 -18.40
N TRP A 491 -18.59 -5.12 -19.31
CA TRP A 491 -18.01 -6.36 -19.84
C TRP A 491 -17.15 -7.13 -18.82
N LEU A 492 -16.71 -6.48 -17.73
CA LEU A 492 -16.03 -7.09 -16.59
C LEU A 492 -16.98 -7.33 -15.40
N GLY A 493 -18.27 -6.97 -15.54
CA GLY A 493 -19.24 -6.99 -14.43
C GLY A 493 -18.95 -5.93 -13.35
N TRP A 494 -18.15 -4.90 -13.66
CA TRP A 494 -17.83 -3.83 -12.71
C TRP A 494 -18.90 -2.74 -12.77
N GLU A 495 -19.61 -2.57 -11.66
CA GLU A 495 -20.61 -1.52 -11.46
C GLU A 495 -20.01 -0.32 -10.71
N ARG A 496 -20.68 0.84 -10.68
CA ARG A 496 -20.18 2.02 -9.95
C ARG A 496 -20.34 1.79 -8.44
N GLY A 497 -19.42 2.31 -7.64
CA GLY A 497 -19.49 2.28 -6.17
C GLY A 497 -18.59 1.22 -5.53
N TRP A 498 -18.76 0.96 -4.23
CA TRP A 498 -18.03 -0.09 -3.50
C TRP A 498 -18.49 -1.51 -3.85
N THR A 499 -18.44 -1.86 -5.14
CA THR A 499 -19.02 -3.09 -5.69
C THR A 499 -17.96 -4.16 -5.97
N PHE A 500 -16.68 -3.79 -6.05
CA PHE A 500 -15.61 -4.77 -6.25
C PHE A 500 -15.15 -5.33 -4.90
N LYS A 501 -15.55 -6.56 -4.61
CA LYS A 501 -15.18 -7.23 -3.36
C LYS A 501 -13.79 -7.85 -3.46
N VAL A 502 -12.86 -7.37 -2.65
CA VAL A 502 -11.54 -7.98 -2.47
C VAL A 502 -11.64 -9.15 -1.50
N ALA A 503 -12.12 -8.90 -0.29
CA ALA A 503 -12.22 -9.92 0.75
C ALA A 503 -13.47 -9.71 1.60
N SER A 504 -14.03 -10.79 2.13
CA SER A 504 -15.07 -10.75 3.15
C SER A 504 -15.11 -12.09 3.88
N GLY A 505 -15.27 -12.07 5.19
CA GLY A 505 -15.37 -13.31 5.97
C GLY A 505 -15.80 -13.05 7.41
N LYS A 506 -16.07 -14.14 8.13
CA LYS A 506 -16.31 -14.11 9.56
C LYS A 506 -15.00 -14.20 10.33
N ARG A 507 -15.00 -13.71 11.56
CA ARG A 507 -13.87 -13.92 12.47
C ARG A 507 -13.64 -15.43 12.69
N GLY A 508 -12.42 -15.88 12.54
CA GLY A 508 -11.95 -17.26 12.53
C GLY A 508 -11.64 -17.83 11.14
N GLU A 509 -12.04 -17.14 10.06
CA GLU A 509 -11.81 -17.61 8.68
C GLU A 509 -10.44 -17.14 8.13
N PRO A 510 -9.80 -17.88 7.21
CA PRO A 510 -8.56 -17.44 6.56
C PRO A 510 -8.70 -16.07 5.89
N GLY A 511 -7.62 -15.30 5.88
CA GLY A 511 -7.60 -13.97 5.25
C GLY A 511 -8.16 -12.85 6.14
N GLU A 512 -8.18 -13.03 7.46
CA GLU A 512 -8.65 -11.99 8.37
C GLU A 512 -7.91 -10.66 8.19
N ILE A 513 -8.71 -9.59 8.13
CA ILE A 513 -8.22 -8.23 8.27
C ILE A 513 -8.07 -7.95 9.78
N PRO A 514 -6.96 -7.34 10.24
CA PRO A 514 -6.80 -6.95 11.63
C PRO A 514 -8.03 -6.21 12.15
N MET A 515 -8.48 -6.58 13.34
CA MET A 515 -9.73 -6.04 13.89
C MET A 515 -9.59 -4.54 14.15
N ILE A 516 -10.52 -3.72 13.64
CA ILE A 516 -10.50 -2.26 13.83
C ILE A 516 -11.23 -1.90 15.13
N VAL A 517 -12.37 -2.54 15.38
CA VAL A 517 -13.10 -2.45 16.64
C VAL A 517 -13.41 -3.83 17.22
N ARG A 518 -13.47 -3.94 18.54
CA ARG A 518 -13.73 -5.18 19.26
C ARG A 518 -14.84 -5.01 20.29
N GLY A 519 -15.25 -6.09 20.92
CA GLY A 519 -16.24 -6.07 21.98
C GLY A 519 -15.79 -5.43 23.28
N GLY A 520 -16.76 -5.32 24.19
CA GLY A 520 -16.52 -4.85 25.56
C GLY A 520 -16.60 -3.33 25.73
N THR A 521 -15.99 -2.86 26.81
CA THR A 521 -16.03 -1.45 27.25
C THR A 521 -14.95 -0.58 26.59
N ASN A 522 -13.98 -1.20 25.92
CA ASN A 522 -12.88 -0.52 25.23
C ASN A 522 -12.77 -1.00 23.77
N PRO A 523 -13.76 -0.64 22.93
CA PRO A 523 -13.91 -1.22 21.60
C PRO A 523 -12.86 -0.77 20.58
N ASN A 524 -12.13 0.33 20.77
CA ASN A 524 -11.09 0.72 19.81
C ASN A 524 -9.92 -0.26 19.87
N ASN A 525 -9.55 -0.85 18.72
CA ASN A 525 -8.47 -1.84 18.67
C ASN A 525 -7.10 -1.29 18.19
N GLY A 526 -6.99 0.03 18.06
CA GLY A 526 -5.71 0.71 17.80
C GLY A 526 -5.24 0.62 16.37
N VAL A 527 -6.16 0.61 15.40
CA VAL A 527 -5.83 0.57 13.97
C VAL A 527 -5.74 1.96 13.35
N TRP A 528 -4.70 2.20 12.55
CA TRP A 528 -4.56 3.38 11.69
C TRP A 528 -3.89 3.03 10.35
N PHE A 529 -3.85 3.99 9.42
CA PHE A 529 -3.29 3.82 8.08
C PHE A 529 -2.21 4.88 7.85
N HIS A 530 -1.04 4.46 7.42
CA HIS A 530 0.10 5.35 7.14
C HIS A 530 1.11 4.64 6.26
N ALA A 531 1.79 5.37 5.36
CA ALA A 531 2.84 4.87 4.48
C ALA A 531 2.44 3.61 3.68
N LYS A 532 1.20 3.58 3.12
CA LYS A 532 0.61 2.45 2.38
C LYS A 532 0.55 1.14 3.19
N GLN A 533 0.36 1.26 4.50
CA GLN A 533 0.19 0.15 5.43
C GLN A 533 -1.00 0.41 6.34
N MET A 534 -1.71 -0.66 6.68
CA MET A 534 -2.56 -0.74 7.86
C MET A 534 -1.71 -1.16 9.06
N TRP A 535 -1.84 -0.44 10.16
CA TRP A 535 -1.14 -0.67 11.41
C TRP A 535 -2.13 -1.06 12.48
N ALA A 536 -1.74 -1.95 13.38
CA ALA A 536 -2.47 -2.19 14.62
C ALA A 536 -1.51 -2.18 15.80
N GLN A 537 -1.85 -1.42 16.83
CA GLN A 537 -1.16 -1.47 18.11
C GLN A 537 -2.13 -1.60 19.27
N ASN A 538 -1.98 -2.70 20.00
CA ASN A 538 -2.77 -3.02 21.16
C ASN A 538 -1.98 -3.93 22.11
N GLU A 539 -2.63 -4.39 23.17
CA GLU A 539 -2.06 -5.30 24.15
C GLU A 539 -1.75 -6.69 23.56
N GLU A 540 -2.42 -7.08 22.47
CA GLU A 540 -2.20 -8.35 21.79
C GLU A 540 -0.97 -8.27 20.86
N THR A 541 -0.70 -7.13 20.21
CA THR A 541 0.49 -6.95 19.34
C THR A 541 1.80 -6.73 20.10
N ALA A 542 1.74 -6.67 21.43
CA ALA A 542 2.87 -6.44 22.34
C ALA A 542 4.06 -7.41 22.18
N HIS A 543 3.83 -8.61 21.66
CA HIS A 543 4.85 -9.63 21.45
C HIS A 543 5.52 -9.53 20.07
N LEU A 544 4.97 -8.73 19.14
CA LEU A 544 5.47 -8.59 17.77
C LEU A 544 6.69 -7.66 17.69
N PRO A 545 7.48 -7.75 16.59
CA PRO A 545 8.50 -6.75 16.27
C PRO A 545 7.92 -5.33 16.23
N ASP A 546 8.65 -4.36 16.77
CA ASP A 546 8.20 -2.96 16.91
C ASP A 546 6.88 -2.78 17.68
N LYS A 547 6.35 -3.84 18.29
CA LYS A 547 5.10 -3.88 19.08
C LYS A 547 3.84 -3.59 18.27
N VAL A 548 3.89 -3.76 16.95
CA VAL A 548 2.78 -3.47 16.03
C VAL A 548 2.58 -4.62 15.04
N GLU A 549 1.33 -4.86 14.65
CA GLU A 549 1.03 -5.60 13.43
C GLU A 549 0.99 -4.62 12.25
N ARG A 550 1.50 -5.05 11.09
CA ARG A 550 1.47 -4.30 9.83
C ARG A 550 0.93 -5.17 8.71
N ARG A 551 0.06 -4.59 7.88
CA ARG A 551 -0.37 -5.16 6.60
C ARG A 551 -0.21 -4.12 5.51
N SER A 552 0.61 -4.40 4.51
CA SER A 552 0.73 -3.52 3.35
C SER A 552 -0.56 -3.50 2.57
N PHE A 553 -0.82 -2.41 1.84
CA PHE A 553 -1.98 -2.34 0.95
C PHE A 553 -1.95 -3.47 -0.09
N ALA A 554 -0.77 -3.82 -0.62
CA ALA A 554 -0.59 -4.98 -1.49
C ALA A 554 -1.03 -6.30 -0.82
N GLN A 555 -0.62 -6.54 0.43
CA GLN A 555 -1.06 -7.72 1.18
C GLN A 555 -2.57 -7.72 1.46
N LEU A 556 -3.19 -6.55 1.66
CA LEU A 556 -4.65 -6.44 1.84
C LEU A 556 -5.39 -6.74 0.52
N LEU A 557 -4.85 -6.31 -0.62
CA LEU A 557 -5.40 -6.56 -1.95
C LEU A 557 -5.27 -8.04 -2.36
N SER A 558 -4.22 -8.73 -1.89
CA SER A 558 -3.97 -10.14 -2.20
C SER A 558 -4.61 -11.12 -1.19
N ILE A 559 -5.47 -10.67 -0.27
CA ILE A 559 -6.09 -11.55 0.75
C ILE A 559 -6.88 -12.71 0.11
N ALA A 560 -7.45 -12.49 -1.08
CA ALA A 560 -8.22 -13.50 -1.80
C ALA A 560 -7.37 -14.46 -2.65
N GLU A 561 -6.07 -14.20 -2.79
CA GLU A 561 -5.15 -15.08 -3.52
C GLU A 561 -4.51 -16.06 -2.53
N PRO A 562 -4.53 -17.38 -2.81
CA PRO A 562 -3.81 -18.33 -1.98
C PRO A 562 -2.33 -17.97 -1.97
N SER A 563 -1.68 -18.04 -0.80
CA SER A 563 -0.23 -17.88 -0.75
C SER A 563 0.45 -18.96 -1.62
N PRO A 564 1.59 -18.66 -2.25
CA PRO A 564 2.37 -19.67 -2.96
C PRO A 564 2.63 -20.88 -2.07
N LYS A 565 2.47 -22.08 -2.63
CA LYS A 565 2.81 -23.32 -1.93
C LYS A 565 4.31 -23.45 -1.74
N SER A 566 4.74 -24.15 -0.71
CA SER A 566 6.12 -24.62 -0.65
C SER A 566 6.43 -25.55 -1.84
N PRO A 567 7.69 -25.70 -2.26
CA PRO A 567 8.05 -26.60 -3.36
C PRO A 567 7.51 -28.03 -3.18
N GLU A 568 7.53 -28.54 -1.94
CA GLU A 568 7.02 -29.88 -1.61
C GLU A 568 5.49 -29.96 -1.73
N GLU A 569 4.77 -28.93 -1.28
CA GLU A 569 3.30 -28.86 -1.40
C GLU A 569 2.86 -28.68 -2.85
N SER A 570 3.58 -27.89 -3.64
CA SER A 570 3.33 -27.73 -5.07
C SER A 570 3.58 -29.05 -5.82
N LEU A 571 4.69 -29.74 -5.53
CA LEU A 571 4.98 -31.06 -6.09
C LEU A 571 3.88 -32.08 -5.75
N ALA A 572 3.35 -32.05 -4.52
CA ALA A 572 2.25 -32.92 -4.11
C ALA A 572 0.92 -32.64 -4.84
N CYS A 573 0.77 -31.46 -5.46
CA CYS A 573 -0.40 -31.10 -6.27
C CYS A 573 -0.31 -31.64 -7.71
N ILE A 574 0.86 -32.11 -8.14
CA ILE A 574 1.07 -32.63 -9.50
C ILE A 574 0.67 -34.11 -9.56
N ARG A 575 -0.14 -34.44 -10.56
CA ARG A 575 -0.44 -35.82 -10.96
C ARG A 575 0.14 -36.06 -12.34
N VAL A 576 0.85 -37.17 -12.50
CA VAL A 576 1.39 -37.63 -13.77
C VAL A 576 0.79 -38.98 -14.13
N ARG A 577 0.86 -39.36 -15.41
CA ARG A 577 0.47 -40.68 -15.90
C ARG A 577 1.05 -41.80 -15.03
N PRO A 578 0.27 -42.85 -14.70
CA PRO A 578 0.78 -44.00 -13.98
C PRO A 578 2.06 -44.59 -14.59
N GLY A 579 3.03 -44.95 -13.73
CA GLY A 579 4.35 -45.43 -14.13
C GLY A 579 5.42 -44.34 -14.24
N PHE A 580 5.05 -43.07 -14.04
CA PHE A 580 5.97 -41.92 -14.03
C PHE A 580 6.02 -41.28 -12.64
N LYS A 581 7.10 -40.53 -12.39
CA LYS A 581 7.25 -39.64 -11.24
C LYS A 581 7.74 -38.28 -11.70
N VAL A 582 7.40 -37.24 -10.96
CA VAL A 582 7.94 -35.89 -11.12
C VAL A 582 8.94 -35.66 -9.98
N GLU A 583 10.11 -35.09 -10.30
CA GLU A 583 11.17 -34.82 -9.33
C GLU A 583 11.47 -33.32 -9.32
N LEU A 584 11.59 -32.76 -8.12
CA LEU A 584 12.02 -31.39 -7.92
C LEU A 584 13.55 -31.33 -8.04
N VAL A 585 14.04 -30.60 -9.05
CA VAL A 585 15.49 -30.47 -9.34
C VAL A 585 16.05 -29.08 -9.03
N ALA A 586 15.20 -28.05 -8.95
CA ALA A 586 15.55 -26.67 -8.58
C ALA A 586 14.28 -25.94 -8.10
N ASN A 587 14.45 -24.98 -7.18
CA ASN A 587 13.39 -24.09 -6.67
C ASN A 587 13.99 -22.74 -6.22
N GLU A 588 13.15 -21.78 -5.84
CA GLU A 588 13.57 -20.50 -5.29
C GLU A 588 14.44 -20.70 -4.02
N PRO A 589 15.56 -19.97 -3.87
CA PRO A 589 16.00 -18.84 -4.68
C PRO A 589 16.94 -19.22 -5.85
N LEU A 590 17.21 -20.52 -6.08
CA LEU A 590 18.12 -20.96 -7.15
C LEU A 590 17.58 -20.62 -8.52
N VAL A 591 16.26 -20.65 -8.72
CA VAL A 591 15.55 -20.27 -9.94
C VAL A 591 14.28 -19.48 -9.58
N VAL A 592 13.94 -18.48 -10.39
CA VAL A 592 12.82 -17.55 -10.23
C VAL A 592 12.30 -17.21 -11.63
N ASP A 593 11.01 -17.39 -11.89
CA ASP A 593 10.35 -17.08 -13.17
C ASP A 593 11.08 -17.62 -14.43
N PRO A 594 11.44 -18.93 -14.49
CA PRO A 594 12.14 -19.49 -15.64
C PRO A 594 11.25 -19.56 -16.88
N VAL A 595 11.78 -19.16 -18.04
CA VAL A 595 11.03 -19.16 -19.32
C VAL A 595 11.70 -19.98 -20.42
N ALA A 596 12.99 -20.26 -20.31
CA ALA A 596 13.73 -21.12 -21.23
C ALA A 596 14.98 -21.69 -20.54
N PHE A 597 15.44 -22.86 -20.98
CA PHE A 597 16.65 -23.49 -20.46
C PHE A 597 17.40 -24.29 -21.53
N ASP A 598 18.66 -24.62 -21.26
CA ASP A 598 19.47 -25.57 -22.05
C ASP A 598 20.57 -26.20 -21.18
N TRP A 599 21.13 -27.34 -21.59
CA TRP A 599 22.25 -28.01 -20.89
C TRP A 599 23.57 -27.85 -21.63
N GLY A 600 24.59 -27.42 -20.89
CA GLY A 600 25.95 -27.40 -21.37
C GLY A 600 26.58 -28.79 -21.40
N PRO A 601 27.60 -29.02 -22.27
CA PRO A 601 28.35 -30.28 -22.27
C PRO A 601 29.15 -30.50 -20.98
N ASP A 602 29.29 -29.46 -20.15
CA ASP A 602 29.88 -29.48 -18.81
C ASP A 602 28.87 -29.82 -17.69
N GLY A 603 27.61 -30.10 -18.04
CA GLY A 603 26.54 -30.45 -17.10
C GLY A 603 25.84 -29.24 -16.47
N LYS A 604 26.28 -28.02 -16.76
CA LYS A 604 25.62 -26.80 -16.27
C LYS A 604 24.24 -26.64 -16.88
N PHE A 605 23.27 -26.30 -16.04
CA PHE A 605 21.89 -26.05 -16.45
C PHE A 605 21.65 -24.56 -16.62
N TRP A 606 21.63 -24.10 -17.87
CA TRP A 606 21.50 -22.70 -18.23
C TRP A 606 20.04 -22.30 -18.28
N ILE A 607 19.68 -21.16 -17.67
CA ILE A 607 18.30 -20.72 -17.49
C ILE A 607 18.18 -19.24 -17.85
N VAL A 608 17.06 -18.91 -18.51
CA VAL A 608 16.53 -17.56 -18.69
C VAL A 608 15.43 -17.30 -17.68
N GLU A 609 15.56 -16.21 -16.93
CA GLU A 609 14.52 -15.70 -16.05
C GLU A 609 13.93 -14.41 -16.59
N MET A 610 12.60 -14.31 -16.62
CA MET A 610 11.88 -13.12 -17.10
C MET A 610 11.16 -12.40 -15.96
N ARG A 611 11.94 -11.97 -14.96
CA ARG A 611 11.45 -11.28 -13.75
C ARG A 611 10.78 -9.92 -14.03
N ASP A 612 10.95 -9.40 -15.24
CA ASP A 612 10.35 -8.15 -15.70
C ASP A 612 8.99 -8.34 -16.38
N TYR A 613 8.47 -9.56 -16.51
CA TYR A 613 7.16 -9.79 -17.10
C TYR A 613 5.99 -9.30 -16.21
N PRO A 614 4.91 -8.71 -16.77
CA PRO A 614 4.73 -8.27 -18.16
C PRO A 614 5.11 -6.80 -18.41
N LEU A 615 5.31 -6.01 -17.35
CA LEU A 615 5.34 -4.54 -17.41
C LEU A 615 6.68 -3.91 -17.00
N GLY A 616 7.72 -4.70 -16.69
CA GLY A 616 8.99 -4.22 -16.14
C GLY A 616 9.03 -4.21 -14.62
N LEU A 617 10.23 -4.16 -14.03
CA LEU A 617 10.43 -4.13 -12.58
C LEU A 617 9.82 -2.91 -11.87
N ASP A 618 9.48 -1.87 -12.63
CA ASP A 618 8.85 -0.63 -12.15
C ASP A 618 7.44 -0.42 -12.70
N GLY A 619 6.88 -1.40 -13.42
CA GLY A 619 5.61 -1.24 -14.14
C GLY A 619 5.66 -0.32 -15.37
N HIS A 620 6.84 0.20 -15.71
CA HIS A 620 7.08 1.15 -16.79
C HIS A 620 8.18 0.69 -17.77
N GLY A 621 8.44 -0.62 -17.80
CA GLY A 621 9.33 -1.28 -18.76
C GLY A 621 10.79 -1.39 -18.31
N LYS A 622 11.12 -1.14 -17.04
CA LYS A 622 12.49 -1.37 -16.54
C LYS A 622 12.90 -2.85 -16.69
N PRO A 623 14.01 -3.14 -17.40
CA PRO A 623 14.52 -4.50 -17.57
C PRO A 623 14.87 -5.17 -16.24
N GLY A 624 14.62 -6.46 -16.17
CA GLY A 624 14.85 -7.28 -14.98
C GLY A 624 15.19 -8.72 -15.26
N GLY A 625 15.25 -9.13 -16.54
CA GLY A 625 15.62 -10.48 -16.92
C GLY A 625 17.06 -10.83 -16.55
N VAL A 626 17.25 -12.11 -16.22
CA VAL A 626 18.52 -12.66 -15.73
C VAL A 626 18.85 -13.92 -16.52
N ILE A 627 20.11 -14.06 -16.92
CA ILE A 627 20.67 -15.32 -17.42
C ILE A 627 21.57 -15.88 -16.33
N LYS A 628 21.40 -17.16 -16.01
CA LYS A 628 22.25 -17.85 -15.04
C LYS A 628 22.43 -19.30 -15.42
N TYR A 629 23.36 -19.95 -14.74
CA TYR A 629 23.47 -21.40 -14.78
C TYR A 629 23.44 -21.98 -13.38
N LEU A 630 22.92 -23.19 -13.28
CA LEU A 630 22.89 -23.98 -12.06
C LEU A 630 23.89 -25.13 -12.13
N GLU A 631 24.46 -25.45 -10.98
CA GLU A 631 25.40 -26.55 -10.78
C GLU A 631 24.84 -27.48 -9.68
N ASP A 632 25.01 -28.78 -9.90
CA ASP A 632 24.82 -29.83 -8.90
C ASP A 632 26.24 -30.18 -8.40
N THR A 633 26.58 -29.71 -7.19
CA THR A 633 27.96 -29.82 -6.69
C THR A 633 28.25 -31.13 -5.96
N ASP A 634 27.23 -31.92 -5.63
CA ASP A 634 27.36 -33.21 -4.95
C ASP A 634 26.98 -34.43 -5.80
N GLY A 635 26.38 -34.20 -6.97
CA GLY A 635 26.04 -35.22 -7.96
C GLY A 635 24.78 -36.03 -7.59
N ASP A 636 23.90 -35.50 -6.73
CA ASP A 636 22.66 -36.17 -6.33
C ASP A 636 21.50 -35.99 -7.34
N GLY A 637 21.71 -35.19 -8.38
CA GLY A 637 20.72 -34.87 -9.41
C GLY A 637 19.85 -33.65 -9.07
N ARG A 638 20.12 -32.94 -7.97
CA ARG A 638 19.48 -31.68 -7.60
C ARG A 638 20.51 -30.55 -7.66
N TYR A 639 20.12 -29.47 -8.32
CA TYR A 639 20.97 -28.30 -8.38
C TYR A 639 20.99 -27.59 -7.03
N ASP A 640 22.18 -27.21 -6.56
CA ASP A 640 22.41 -26.63 -5.23
C ASP A 640 23.12 -25.26 -5.27
N LYS A 641 23.65 -24.89 -6.45
CA LYS A 641 24.38 -23.64 -6.67
C LYS A 641 23.88 -22.92 -7.91
N ALA A 642 23.67 -21.61 -7.76
CA ALA A 642 23.29 -20.72 -8.86
C ALA A 642 24.39 -19.68 -9.09
N THR A 643 24.77 -19.46 -10.36
CA THR A 643 25.70 -18.39 -10.75
C THR A 643 25.04 -17.47 -11.77
N VAL A 644 24.88 -16.19 -11.40
CA VAL A 644 24.32 -15.17 -12.28
C VAL A 644 25.34 -14.78 -13.34
N PHE A 645 25.00 -15.04 -14.60
CA PHE A 645 25.86 -14.83 -15.76
C PHE A 645 25.64 -13.47 -16.43
N LEU A 646 24.37 -13.05 -16.55
CA LEU A 646 23.97 -11.72 -17.06
C LEU A 646 22.72 -11.22 -16.32
N GLU A 647 22.64 -9.90 -16.11
CA GLU A 647 21.49 -9.23 -15.48
C GLU A 647 20.99 -8.06 -16.34
N ASN A 648 19.81 -7.53 -15.98
CA ASN A 648 19.16 -6.40 -16.64
C ASN A 648 18.90 -6.64 -18.15
N VAL A 649 18.64 -7.89 -18.51
CA VAL A 649 18.27 -8.27 -19.88
C VAL A 649 16.78 -7.96 -20.06
N ASN A 650 16.41 -7.28 -21.14
CA ASN A 650 15.05 -6.81 -21.38
C ASN A 650 14.14 -7.94 -21.90
N PHE A 651 13.27 -8.49 -21.04
CA PHE A 651 12.38 -9.62 -21.30
C PHE A 651 13.02 -10.70 -22.21
N PRO A 652 14.05 -11.41 -21.73
CA PRO A 652 14.67 -12.49 -22.49
C PRO A 652 13.72 -13.68 -22.62
N ASN A 653 13.71 -14.35 -23.78
CA ASN A 653 12.71 -15.38 -24.14
C ASN A 653 13.31 -16.73 -24.54
N GLY A 654 14.63 -16.87 -24.66
CA GLY A 654 15.24 -18.09 -25.20
C GLY A 654 16.73 -18.15 -24.97
N ILE A 655 17.25 -19.37 -24.84
CA ILE A 655 18.66 -19.67 -24.60
C ILE A 655 19.09 -20.93 -25.33
N MET A 656 20.35 -20.96 -25.77
CA MET A 656 21.01 -22.15 -26.29
C MET A 656 22.50 -22.07 -25.96
N VAL A 657 23.08 -23.14 -25.42
CA VAL A 657 24.52 -23.23 -25.22
C VAL A 657 25.21 -23.28 -26.57
N TRP A 658 26.19 -22.41 -26.76
CA TRP A 658 26.90 -22.28 -28.03
C TRP A 658 28.38 -21.99 -27.80
N ARG A 659 29.25 -22.86 -28.31
CA ARG A 659 30.71 -22.75 -28.15
C ARG A 659 31.08 -22.64 -26.66
N GLN A 660 31.68 -21.52 -26.25
CA GLN A 660 32.14 -21.26 -24.87
C GLN A 660 31.12 -20.43 -24.06
N GLY A 661 29.93 -20.19 -24.60
CA GLY A 661 28.95 -19.29 -24.00
C GLY A 661 27.52 -19.68 -24.39
N VAL A 662 26.65 -18.67 -24.53
CA VAL A 662 25.22 -18.86 -24.82
C VAL A 662 24.71 -17.89 -25.87
N LEU A 663 23.78 -18.36 -26.70
CA LEU A 663 22.91 -17.53 -27.51
C LEU A 663 21.67 -17.18 -26.69
N VAL A 664 21.25 -15.92 -26.74
CA VAL A 664 20.07 -15.43 -26.02
C VAL A 664 19.20 -14.63 -26.98
N SER A 665 17.90 -14.92 -27.00
CA SER A 665 16.90 -14.10 -27.68
C SER A 665 16.26 -13.13 -26.69
N ALA A 666 16.44 -11.83 -26.93
CA ALA A 666 15.80 -10.75 -26.16
C ALA A 666 15.54 -9.57 -27.10
N ALA A 667 14.30 -9.41 -27.55
CA ALA A 667 13.95 -8.37 -28.52
C ALA A 667 14.44 -6.98 -28.06
N PRO A 668 15.17 -6.23 -28.90
CA PRO A 668 15.14 -6.31 -30.37
C PRO A 668 16.25 -7.16 -31.03
N GLU A 669 16.94 -8.06 -30.30
CA GLU A 669 18.08 -8.80 -30.83
C GLU A 669 18.18 -10.27 -30.39
N ILE A 670 18.94 -11.04 -31.16
CA ILE A 670 19.56 -12.30 -30.74
C ILE A 670 21.06 -12.01 -30.60
N PHE A 671 21.63 -12.33 -29.45
CA PHE A 671 23.02 -12.06 -29.14
C PHE A 671 23.74 -13.28 -28.56
N TYR A 672 25.05 -13.32 -28.75
CA TYR A 672 25.96 -14.26 -28.11
C TYR A 672 26.58 -13.61 -26.87
N ALA A 673 26.72 -14.37 -25.79
CA ALA A 673 27.42 -13.95 -24.59
C ALA A 673 28.36 -15.05 -24.09
N GLU A 674 29.53 -14.65 -23.58
CA GLU A 674 30.62 -15.54 -23.17
C GLU A 674 31.34 -14.95 -21.97
N ASP A 675 31.85 -15.83 -21.10
CA ASP A 675 32.77 -15.51 -20.01
C ASP A 675 34.17 -16.00 -20.42
N THR A 676 35.09 -15.07 -20.67
CA THR A 676 36.44 -15.39 -21.15
C THR A 676 37.50 -15.46 -20.05
N ASP A 677 37.20 -15.04 -18.82
CA ASP A 677 38.14 -15.02 -17.69
C ASP A 677 37.79 -16.01 -16.57
N GLY A 678 36.60 -16.63 -16.62
CA GLY A 678 36.15 -17.70 -15.74
C GLY A 678 35.58 -17.21 -14.41
N ASP A 679 35.19 -15.93 -14.29
CA ASP A 679 34.57 -15.39 -13.07
C ASP A 679 33.08 -15.73 -12.91
N GLY A 680 32.48 -16.39 -13.90
CA GLY A 680 31.09 -16.79 -13.95
C GLY A 680 30.15 -15.72 -14.54
N LYS A 681 30.68 -14.59 -15.04
CA LYS A 681 29.91 -13.50 -15.65
C LYS A 681 30.34 -13.27 -17.09
N ALA A 682 29.38 -12.92 -17.93
CA ALA A 682 29.72 -12.59 -19.30
C ALA A 682 30.49 -11.26 -19.39
N ASP A 683 31.71 -11.32 -19.89
CA ASP A 683 32.53 -10.16 -20.26
C ASP A 683 32.43 -9.85 -21.76
N VAL A 684 31.92 -10.81 -22.55
CA VAL A 684 31.63 -10.65 -23.98
C VAL A 684 30.13 -10.68 -24.23
N ARG A 685 29.64 -9.69 -24.99
CA ARG A 685 28.27 -9.67 -25.54
C ARG A 685 28.27 -9.16 -26.98
N LYS A 686 27.83 -9.97 -27.93
CA LYS A 686 27.89 -9.68 -29.38
C LYS A 686 26.52 -9.91 -30.03
N PRO A 687 25.87 -8.88 -30.59
CA PRO A 687 24.63 -9.07 -31.34
C PRO A 687 24.90 -9.85 -32.64
N ILE A 688 24.05 -10.83 -32.94
CA ILE A 688 24.13 -11.66 -34.15
C ILE A 688 23.08 -11.20 -35.17
N LEU A 689 21.82 -11.13 -34.71
CA LEU A 689 20.68 -10.65 -35.48
C LEU A 689 19.98 -9.53 -34.70
N VAL A 690 19.62 -8.45 -35.37
CA VAL A 690 18.95 -7.28 -34.77
C VAL A 690 17.71 -6.90 -35.58
N GLY A 691 16.79 -6.15 -34.99
CA GLY A 691 15.60 -5.62 -35.69
C GLY A 691 14.32 -6.44 -35.48
N PHE A 692 14.28 -7.27 -34.43
CA PHE A 692 13.06 -7.90 -33.96
C PHE A 692 12.14 -6.87 -33.28
N ASN A 693 10.83 -6.94 -33.54
CA ASN A 693 9.88 -6.09 -32.84
C ASN A 693 9.71 -6.54 -31.39
N GLN A 694 9.63 -5.59 -30.46
CA GLN A 694 9.45 -5.90 -29.04
C GLN A 694 8.00 -6.32 -28.71
N GLY A 695 7.00 -5.74 -29.37
CA GLY A 695 5.61 -6.24 -29.38
C GLY A 695 5.04 -6.62 -28.00
N ASN A 696 4.17 -7.64 -27.99
CA ASN A 696 3.69 -8.30 -26.78
C ASN A 696 4.79 -9.27 -26.28
N GLN A 697 5.06 -9.30 -24.98
CA GLN A 697 6.17 -10.07 -24.40
C GLN A 697 6.03 -11.58 -24.61
N GLN A 698 4.78 -12.06 -24.76
CA GLN A 698 4.45 -13.44 -25.10
C GLN A 698 4.75 -13.79 -26.57
N HIS A 699 4.88 -12.80 -27.45
CA HIS A 699 4.93 -12.98 -28.91
C HIS A 699 6.31 -12.63 -29.49
N ARG A 700 7.36 -12.65 -28.67
CA ARG A 700 8.73 -12.31 -29.07
C ARG A 700 9.46 -13.54 -29.61
N VAL A 701 10.53 -13.30 -30.38
CA VAL A 701 11.41 -14.35 -30.91
C VAL A 701 11.93 -15.25 -29.78
N ASN A 702 11.87 -16.57 -29.98
CA ASN A 702 12.18 -17.56 -28.94
C ASN A 702 12.54 -18.94 -29.53
N GLY A 703 12.78 -19.92 -28.64
CA GLY A 703 12.75 -21.34 -28.96
C GLY A 703 13.83 -21.79 -29.95
N PHE A 704 15.09 -21.74 -29.53
CA PHE A 704 16.22 -22.20 -30.35
C PHE A 704 16.24 -23.72 -30.49
N GLU A 705 16.52 -24.21 -31.70
CA GLU A 705 16.69 -25.64 -31.96
C GLU A 705 17.78 -25.87 -33.02
N TYR A 706 18.65 -26.86 -32.81
CA TYR A 706 19.72 -27.18 -33.74
C TYR A 706 19.28 -28.16 -34.83
N GLY A 707 19.35 -27.71 -36.09
CA GLY A 707 18.99 -28.48 -37.26
C GLY A 707 20.05 -29.50 -37.68
N LEU A 708 19.61 -30.55 -38.38
CA LEU A 708 20.50 -31.56 -39.01
C LEU A 708 21.38 -30.98 -40.12
N ASP A 709 21.07 -29.77 -40.57
CA ASP A 709 21.75 -28.98 -41.59
C ASP A 709 22.83 -28.03 -41.01
N ASN A 710 23.08 -28.09 -39.70
CA ASN A 710 23.97 -27.20 -38.95
C ASN A 710 23.53 -25.74 -38.88
N TRP A 711 22.22 -25.48 -38.96
CA TRP A 711 21.62 -24.17 -38.69
C TRP A 711 20.89 -24.17 -37.35
N VAL A 712 20.87 -23.02 -36.69
CA VAL A 712 20.02 -22.77 -35.51
C VAL A 712 18.69 -22.18 -36.00
N TYR A 713 17.59 -22.80 -35.62
CA TYR A 713 16.23 -22.34 -35.93
C TYR A 713 15.69 -21.54 -34.75
N ALA A 714 14.83 -20.55 -35.04
CA ALA A 714 14.13 -19.78 -34.02
C ALA A 714 12.69 -19.51 -34.46
N ALA A 715 11.77 -19.59 -33.50
CA ALA A 715 10.38 -19.20 -33.68
C ALA A 715 10.25 -17.67 -33.69
N ASN A 716 9.45 -17.12 -34.59
CA ASN A 716 9.21 -15.68 -34.69
C ASN A 716 8.48 -15.12 -33.45
N GLY A 717 7.56 -15.90 -32.87
CA GLY A 717 6.73 -15.47 -31.75
C GLY A 717 5.49 -14.68 -32.14
N GLY A 718 5.45 -14.09 -33.35
CA GLY A 718 4.28 -13.36 -33.83
C GLY A 718 4.48 -11.85 -33.96
N SER A 719 5.43 -11.27 -33.24
CA SER A 719 5.72 -9.83 -33.26
C SER A 719 6.38 -9.36 -34.57
N GLY A 720 7.03 -10.28 -35.31
CA GLY A 720 7.72 -9.99 -36.56
C GLY A 720 8.93 -9.07 -36.37
N GLY A 721 9.23 -8.30 -37.41
CA GLY A 721 10.38 -7.41 -37.46
C GLY A 721 11.05 -7.41 -38.82
N THR A 722 11.94 -6.44 -39.03
CA THR A 722 12.83 -6.40 -40.19
C THR A 722 14.23 -6.72 -39.68
N VAL A 723 14.55 -8.01 -39.72
CA VAL A 723 15.77 -8.54 -39.11
C VAL A 723 16.95 -8.32 -40.01
N LYS A 724 18.06 -7.87 -39.43
CA LYS A 724 19.34 -7.67 -40.07
C LYS A 724 20.41 -8.52 -39.40
N SER A 725 21.21 -9.21 -40.20
CA SER A 725 22.44 -9.84 -39.74
C SER A 725 23.53 -8.80 -39.54
N VAL A 726 24.15 -8.82 -38.36
CA VAL A 726 25.24 -7.89 -38.02
C VAL A 726 26.47 -8.18 -38.88
N ALA A 727 26.81 -9.45 -39.08
CA ALA A 727 28.02 -9.84 -39.82
C ALA A 727 27.88 -9.68 -41.35
N THR A 728 26.75 -10.07 -41.92
CA THR A 728 26.56 -10.07 -43.40
C THR A 728 25.88 -8.82 -43.93
N GLY A 729 25.20 -8.06 -43.06
CA GLY A 729 24.36 -6.93 -43.46
C GLY A 729 23.06 -7.30 -44.16
N LYS A 730 22.81 -8.59 -44.44
CA LYS A 730 21.56 -9.07 -45.05
C LYS A 730 20.36 -8.65 -44.19
N THR A 731 19.25 -8.34 -44.85
CA THR A 731 18.00 -7.96 -44.18
C THR A 731 16.83 -8.75 -44.76
N ALA A 732 15.88 -9.15 -43.90
CA ALA A 732 14.65 -9.80 -44.31
C ALA A 732 13.49 -9.43 -43.37
N ASN A 733 12.26 -9.41 -43.90
CA ASN A 733 11.06 -9.17 -43.11
C ASN A 733 10.49 -10.52 -42.64
N LEU A 734 10.24 -10.66 -41.33
CA LEU A 734 9.77 -11.91 -40.72
C LEU A 734 8.27 -12.18 -40.90
N ARG A 735 7.50 -11.31 -41.55
CA ARG A 735 6.04 -11.49 -41.65
C ARG A 735 5.70 -12.85 -42.26
N GLY A 736 4.98 -13.68 -41.51
CA GLY A 736 4.56 -15.02 -41.94
C GLY A 736 5.67 -16.08 -41.97
N HIS A 737 6.86 -15.77 -41.47
CA HIS A 737 8.04 -16.64 -41.52
C HIS A 737 8.70 -16.77 -40.14
N ASP A 738 9.24 -17.94 -39.87
CA ASP A 738 10.25 -18.20 -38.86
C ASP A 738 11.63 -17.94 -39.49
N LEU A 739 12.70 -18.22 -38.76
CA LEU A 739 14.05 -18.05 -39.30
C LEU A 739 14.98 -19.17 -38.89
N ARG A 740 16.04 -19.33 -39.68
CA ARG A 740 17.24 -20.07 -39.31
C ARG A 740 18.49 -19.23 -39.54
N PHE A 741 19.52 -19.43 -38.72
CA PHE A 741 20.78 -18.70 -38.84
C PHE A 741 21.99 -19.54 -38.44
N LYS A 742 23.16 -19.17 -38.94
CA LYS A 742 24.46 -19.70 -38.50
C LYS A 742 25.10 -18.67 -37.57
N PRO A 743 25.18 -18.92 -36.26
CA PRO A 743 25.69 -17.94 -35.31
C PRO A 743 27.11 -17.45 -35.64
N ASP A 744 27.98 -18.36 -36.10
CA ASP A 744 29.41 -18.07 -36.31
C ASP A 744 29.70 -17.22 -37.57
N THR A 745 28.83 -17.30 -38.59
CA THR A 745 29.02 -16.59 -39.88
C THR A 745 28.02 -15.44 -40.07
N GLY A 746 26.94 -15.45 -39.29
CA GLY A 746 25.83 -14.51 -39.39
C GLY A 746 24.95 -14.70 -40.64
N GLU A 747 25.15 -15.77 -41.42
CA GLU A 747 24.19 -16.13 -42.48
C GLU A 747 22.83 -16.42 -41.84
N PHE A 748 21.74 -15.91 -42.44
CA PHE A 748 20.38 -16.23 -41.99
C PHE A 748 19.41 -16.32 -43.18
N GLU A 749 18.35 -17.11 -43.00
CA GLU A 749 17.31 -17.35 -44.00
C GLU A 749 15.93 -17.37 -43.32
N LEU A 750 14.91 -16.95 -44.07
CA LEU A 750 13.53 -17.17 -43.69
C LEU A 750 13.18 -18.64 -43.93
N VAL A 751 12.35 -19.20 -43.05
CA VAL A 751 11.79 -20.54 -43.21
C VAL A 751 10.28 -20.50 -43.03
N GLU A 752 9.60 -21.52 -43.52
CA GLU A 752 8.15 -21.61 -43.54
C GLU A 752 7.52 -21.50 -42.15
N GLY A 753 6.36 -20.83 -42.08
CA GLY A 753 5.50 -20.79 -40.89
C GLY A 753 5.76 -19.61 -39.97
N GLN A 754 4.90 -19.43 -38.98
CA GLN A 754 5.05 -18.39 -37.97
C GLN A 754 4.70 -19.01 -36.62
N THR A 755 5.70 -19.63 -36.00
CA THR A 755 5.53 -20.35 -34.74
C THR A 755 5.51 -19.37 -33.58
N GLN A 756 4.57 -19.55 -32.65
CA GLN A 756 4.45 -18.66 -31.49
C GLN A 756 5.43 -19.06 -30.38
N PHE A 757 5.55 -20.36 -30.10
CA PHE A 757 6.43 -20.85 -29.03
C PHE A 757 7.17 -22.11 -29.48
N GLY A 758 8.50 -22.02 -29.59
CA GLY A 758 9.34 -23.20 -29.84
C GLY A 758 9.11 -23.86 -31.20
N ARG A 759 10.11 -23.82 -32.08
CA ARG A 759 10.09 -24.63 -33.30
C ARG A 759 10.98 -25.86 -33.08
N HIS A 760 10.38 -27.01 -32.85
CA HIS A 760 11.11 -28.23 -32.48
C HIS A 760 11.12 -29.26 -33.60
N ARG A 761 12.10 -30.16 -33.57
CA ARG A 761 12.21 -31.27 -34.53
C ARG A 761 12.29 -32.63 -33.85
N ASP A 762 11.87 -33.66 -34.57
CA ASP A 762 12.22 -35.04 -34.22
C ASP A 762 13.62 -35.41 -34.75
N ASP A 763 14.07 -36.64 -34.46
CA ASP A 763 15.38 -37.14 -34.89
C ASP A 763 15.52 -37.32 -36.41
N TRP A 764 14.41 -37.33 -37.15
CA TRP A 764 14.38 -37.51 -38.61
C TRP A 764 14.33 -36.19 -39.39
N GLY A 765 14.26 -35.07 -38.68
CA GLY A 765 14.22 -33.73 -39.29
C GLY A 765 12.80 -33.25 -39.65
N ASN A 766 11.77 -33.88 -39.07
CA ASN A 766 10.39 -33.39 -39.14
C ASN A 766 10.23 -32.25 -38.14
N TRP A 767 9.72 -31.10 -38.59
CA TRP A 767 9.60 -29.88 -37.77
C TRP A 767 8.16 -29.62 -37.35
N PHE A 768 7.99 -29.18 -36.11
CA PHE A 768 6.71 -28.88 -35.50
C PHE A 768 6.69 -27.45 -34.94
N GLY A 769 5.51 -26.85 -34.97
CA GLY A 769 5.26 -25.56 -34.35
C GLY A 769 3.82 -25.49 -33.84
N ASN A 770 3.51 -24.43 -33.08
CA ASN A 770 2.19 -24.21 -32.52
C ASN A 770 1.88 -22.70 -32.34
N GLU A 771 0.62 -22.41 -32.00
CA GLU A 771 0.15 -21.11 -31.50
C GLU A 771 -0.92 -21.32 -30.43
N ASN A 772 -1.27 -20.30 -29.64
CA ASN A 772 -2.20 -20.40 -28.51
C ASN A 772 -3.44 -21.31 -28.74
N PRO A 773 -4.26 -21.10 -29.78
CA PRO A 773 -5.45 -21.92 -30.02
C PRO A 773 -5.20 -23.28 -30.72
N THR A 774 -3.96 -23.60 -31.10
CA THR A 774 -3.66 -24.80 -31.90
C THR A 774 -2.55 -25.61 -31.26
N TRP A 775 -2.84 -26.88 -30.89
CA TRP A 775 -1.86 -27.76 -30.22
C TRP A 775 -0.53 -27.84 -30.95
N LEU A 776 -0.58 -28.16 -32.25
CA LEU A 776 0.59 -28.33 -33.08
C LEU A 776 0.23 -28.41 -34.57
N TRP A 777 1.25 -28.21 -35.41
CA TRP A 777 1.26 -28.58 -36.83
C TRP A 777 2.63 -29.13 -37.22
N HIS A 778 2.67 -29.86 -38.33
CA HIS A 778 3.90 -30.37 -38.94
C HIS A 778 4.24 -29.59 -40.22
N TYR A 779 5.50 -29.19 -40.38
CA TYR A 779 6.04 -28.58 -41.60
C TYR A 779 6.53 -29.65 -42.57
N PHE A 780 5.66 -30.10 -43.47
CA PHE A 780 5.96 -31.23 -44.37
C PHE A 780 6.71 -30.84 -45.66
N LEU A 781 6.83 -29.54 -45.96
CA LEU A 781 7.52 -29.06 -47.17
C LEU A 781 8.29 -27.77 -46.89
N ALA A 782 9.61 -27.88 -46.87
CA ALA A 782 10.49 -26.75 -46.61
C ALA A 782 10.53 -25.75 -47.78
N GLU A 783 10.42 -24.45 -47.48
CA GLU A 783 10.35 -23.38 -48.48
C GLU A 783 11.60 -23.25 -49.34
N HIS A 784 12.77 -23.65 -48.83
CA HIS A 784 14.02 -23.59 -49.60
C HIS A 784 14.01 -24.51 -50.84
N TYR A 785 13.17 -25.55 -50.85
CA TYR A 785 12.96 -26.36 -52.05
C TYR A 785 12.03 -25.65 -53.05
N LEU A 786 11.01 -24.96 -52.55
CA LEU A 786 10.08 -24.17 -53.37
C LEU A 786 10.77 -22.99 -54.04
N ALA A 787 11.73 -22.36 -53.34
CA ALA A 787 12.55 -21.28 -53.88
C ALA A 787 13.33 -21.69 -55.14
N ARG A 788 13.58 -22.99 -55.36
CA ARG A 788 14.26 -23.51 -56.58
C ARG A 788 13.33 -23.55 -57.81
N ASN A 789 12.01 -23.50 -57.60
CA ASN A 789 11.02 -23.44 -58.68
C ASN A 789 9.89 -22.46 -58.33
N PRO A 790 10.10 -21.14 -58.54
CA PRO A 790 9.11 -20.11 -58.20
C PRO A 790 7.77 -20.23 -58.93
N GLY A 791 7.69 -21.02 -60.01
CA GLY A 791 6.44 -21.27 -60.75
C GLY A 791 5.59 -22.41 -60.18
N LEU A 792 6.08 -23.16 -59.19
CA LEU A 792 5.35 -24.25 -58.55
C LEU A 792 4.38 -23.69 -57.49
N ALA A 793 3.09 -23.68 -57.80
CA ALA A 793 2.06 -23.35 -56.82
C ALA A 793 1.87 -24.50 -55.82
N VAL A 794 2.04 -24.23 -54.53
CA VAL A 794 1.78 -25.18 -53.44
C VAL A 794 0.66 -24.62 -52.55
N ALA A 795 -0.31 -25.48 -52.22
CA ALA A 795 -1.48 -25.07 -51.43
C ALA A 795 -1.15 -24.82 -49.95
N ALA A 796 -0.24 -25.60 -49.36
CA ALA A 796 0.22 -25.46 -47.98
C ALA A 796 1.62 -26.06 -47.80
N THR A 797 2.39 -25.52 -46.85
CA THR A 797 3.69 -26.05 -46.40
C THR A 797 3.61 -26.70 -45.02
N ARG A 798 2.44 -26.63 -44.38
CA ARG A 798 2.17 -27.18 -43.04
C ARG A 798 0.82 -27.87 -42.96
N GLN A 799 0.70 -28.85 -42.08
CA GLN A 799 -0.52 -29.57 -41.75
C GLN A 799 -0.82 -29.44 -40.26
N VAL A 800 -1.98 -28.88 -39.91
CA VAL A 800 -2.47 -28.89 -38.52
C VAL A 800 -2.74 -30.34 -38.09
N LEU A 801 -2.18 -30.73 -36.96
CA LEU A 801 -2.41 -32.03 -36.34
C LEU A 801 -3.43 -31.87 -35.20
N ALA A 802 -3.70 -32.95 -34.45
CA ALA A 802 -4.75 -32.99 -33.44
C ALA A 802 -6.08 -32.42 -34.00
N ASN A 803 -6.45 -32.84 -35.21
CA ASN A 803 -7.60 -32.32 -35.95
C ASN A 803 -8.70 -33.39 -36.06
N TYR A 804 -9.11 -33.90 -34.91
CA TYR A 804 -10.18 -34.88 -34.75
C TYR A 804 -11.24 -34.33 -33.79
N PRO A 805 -12.48 -34.87 -33.76
CA PRO A 805 -13.53 -34.37 -32.88
C PRO A 805 -13.08 -34.30 -31.41
N ASN A 806 -13.31 -33.15 -30.76
CA ASN A 806 -12.94 -32.86 -29.37
C ASN A 806 -11.42 -32.87 -29.08
N SER A 807 -10.56 -32.69 -30.08
CA SER A 807 -9.11 -32.64 -29.87
C SER A 807 -8.63 -31.50 -28.96
N THR A 808 -9.38 -30.40 -28.89
CA THR A 808 -9.08 -29.28 -27.98
C THR A 808 -9.45 -29.56 -26.53
N ARG A 809 -10.11 -30.68 -26.22
CA ARG A 809 -10.52 -31.01 -24.85
C ARG A 809 -9.29 -31.22 -23.98
N VAL A 810 -9.28 -30.59 -22.82
CA VAL A 810 -8.31 -30.84 -21.76
C VAL A 810 -8.96 -31.35 -20.48
N PHE A 811 -8.17 -32.02 -19.63
CA PHE A 811 -8.60 -32.62 -18.36
C PHE A 811 -7.81 -32.06 -17.16
N PRO A 812 -7.98 -30.77 -16.80
CA PRO A 812 -7.33 -30.20 -15.64
C PRO A 812 -7.86 -30.79 -14.33
N ILE A 813 -7.02 -30.80 -13.30
CA ILE A 813 -7.40 -31.14 -11.92
C ILE A 813 -7.42 -29.90 -11.01
N SER A 814 -6.99 -28.76 -11.52
CA SER A 814 -7.10 -27.46 -10.87
C SER A 814 -8.53 -26.93 -10.89
N ARG A 815 -8.81 -25.97 -10.02
CA ARG A 815 -10.06 -25.21 -10.10
C ARG A 815 -10.10 -24.45 -11.44
N PRO A 816 -11.18 -24.54 -12.23
CA PRO A 816 -11.28 -23.79 -13.48
C PRO A 816 -11.11 -22.29 -13.25
N GLN A 817 -10.21 -21.66 -14.01
CA GLN A 817 -10.06 -20.21 -14.00
C GLN A 817 -11.30 -19.55 -14.62
N GLN A 818 -11.86 -18.54 -13.93
CA GLN A 818 -12.99 -17.79 -14.46
C GLN A 818 -12.52 -16.84 -15.57
N ARG A 819 -12.74 -17.22 -16.83
CA ARG A 819 -12.58 -16.33 -17.99
C ARG A 819 -13.91 -15.66 -18.31
N PHE A 820 -14.09 -14.45 -17.80
CA PHE A 820 -15.34 -13.70 -17.94
C PHE A 820 -15.74 -13.39 -19.39
N ASN A 821 -14.76 -13.28 -20.29
CA ASN A 821 -14.96 -12.98 -21.71
C ASN A 821 -15.02 -14.21 -22.63
N TRP A 822 -14.71 -15.41 -22.13
CA TRP A 822 -14.79 -16.65 -22.91
C TRP A 822 -15.10 -17.89 -22.02
N PRO A 823 -16.31 -17.97 -21.44
CA PRO A 823 -16.67 -19.05 -20.51
C PRO A 823 -16.57 -20.46 -21.12
N GLU A 824 -16.79 -20.58 -22.43
CA GLU A 824 -16.74 -21.85 -23.17
C GLU A 824 -15.32 -22.44 -23.26
N ALA A 825 -14.28 -21.63 -22.98
CA ALA A 825 -12.90 -22.08 -22.92
C ALA A 825 -12.62 -23.03 -21.74
N ALA A 826 -13.53 -23.14 -20.77
CA ALA A 826 -13.37 -24.06 -19.66
C ALA A 826 -13.18 -25.51 -20.15
N ASN A 827 -12.11 -26.15 -19.70
CA ASN A 827 -11.70 -27.49 -20.13
C ASN A 827 -11.41 -27.63 -21.63
N ASN A 828 -11.11 -26.54 -22.32
CA ASN A 828 -10.65 -26.55 -23.72
C ASN A 828 -9.32 -25.82 -23.86
N LEU A 829 -8.54 -26.16 -24.87
CA LEU A 829 -7.26 -25.54 -25.21
C LEU A 829 -7.38 -24.02 -25.34
N THR A 830 -6.46 -23.29 -24.71
CA THR A 830 -6.39 -21.82 -24.85
C THR A 830 -4.99 -21.27 -25.10
N SER A 831 -3.97 -21.99 -24.66
CA SER A 831 -2.58 -21.50 -24.58
C SER A 831 -1.59 -22.62 -24.87
N ALA A 832 -1.75 -23.36 -25.97
CA ALA A 832 -0.77 -24.36 -26.36
C ALA A 832 0.63 -23.74 -26.41
N ASN A 833 1.64 -24.46 -25.93
CA ASN A 833 3.02 -24.00 -25.92
C ASN A 833 4.02 -25.15 -26.13
N SER A 834 4.94 -24.93 -27.08
CA SER A 834 6.17 -25.72 -27.34
C SER A 834 5.90 -27.19 -27.63
N ALA A 835 5.36 -27.47 -28.82
CA ALA A 835 5.14 -28.84 -29.26
C ALA A 835 6.46 -29.60 -29.46
N THR A 836 6.80 -30.46 -28.50
CA THR A 836 8.14 -31.04 -28.35
C THR A 836 8.11 -32.56 -28.56
N PRO A 837 8.67 -33.08 -29.68
CA PRO A 837 8.82 -34.52 -29.89
C PRO A 837 9.66 -35.16 -28.79
N TYR A 838 9.28 -36.35 -28.35
CA TYR A 838 10.10 -37.14 -27.43
C TYR A 838 11.28 -37.79 -28.17
N ARG A 839 12.49 -37.59 -27.65
CA ARG A 839 13.75 -38.00 -28.33
C ARG A 839 14.68 -38.88 -27.48
N ASP A 840 14.28 -39.19 -26.26
CA ASP A 840 15.06 -40.07 -25.37
C ASP A 840 14.52 -41.52 -25.45
N LYS A 841 15.16 -42.45 -24.75
CA LYS A 841 14.76 -43.85 -24.59
C LYS A 841 14.20 -44.16 -23.20
N LEU A 842 14.35 -43.26 -22.24
CA LEU A 842 13.96 -43.45 -20.83
C LEU A 842 12.49 -43.89 -20.65
N PHE A 843 11.55 -43.32 -21.42
CA PHE A 843 10.12 -43.60 -21.32
C PHE A 843 9.72 -44.89 -22.03
N GLY A 844 10.66 -45.53 -22.74
CA GLY A 844 10.43 -46.74 -23.50
C GLY A 844 10.03 -46.47 -24.96
N ARG A 845 10.02 -47.53 -25.75
CA ARG A 845 9.83 -47.46 -27.21
C ARG A 845 8.45 -46.96 -27.63
N ASP A 846 7.44 -47.17 -26.80
CA ASP A 846 6.05 -46.76 -27.08
C ASP A 846 5.87 -45.22 -27.07
N PHE A 847 6.87 -44.48 -26.60
CA PHE A 847 6.88 -43.02 -26.61
C PHE A 847 7.64 -42.43 -27.80
N ALA A 848 8.26 -43.25 -28.66
CA ALA A 848 9.09 -42.78 -29.77
C ALA A 848 8.34 -41.93 -30.80
N THR A 849 7.00 -42.03 -30.85
CA THR A 849 6.13 -41.21 -31.69
C THR A 849 5.31 -40.19 -30.90
N SER A 850 5.64 -39.98 -29.62
CA SER A 850 4.92 -39.03 -28.77
C SER A 850 5.44 -37.60 -28.95
N ILE A 851 4.53 -36.65 -28.93
CA ILE A 851 4.81 -35.22 -28.86
C ILE A 851 4.08 -34.64 -27.66
N PHE A 852 4.81 -33.88 -26.84
CA PHE A 852 4.30 -33.27 -25.62
C PHE A 852 4.09 -31.77 -25.84
N ILE A 853 2.94 -31.26 -25.39
CA ILE A 853 2.56 -29.86 -25.52
C ILE A 853 2.03 -29.37 -24.18
N SER A 854 2.53 -28.24 -23.71
CA SER A 854 2.05 -27.63 -22.45
C SER A 854 0.82 -26.75 -22.70
N GLU A 855 -0.07 -26.67 -21.71
CA GLU A 855 -1.18 -25.72 -21.63
C GLU A 855 -1.16 -25.10 -20.22
N PRO A 856 -0.47 -23.97 -20.03
CA PRO A 856 -0.23 -23.38 -18.72
C PRO A 856 -1.48 -22.72 -18.13
N ALA A 857 -2.47 -22.28 -18.94
CA ALA A 857 -3.69 -21.68 -18.40
C ALA A 857 -4.55 -22.67 -17.60
N GLN A 858 -4.36 -23.97 -17.80
CA GLN A 858 -5.08 -25.04 -17.09
C GLN A 858 -4.13 -25.99 -16.34
N ASN A 859 -2.84 -25.64 -16.25
CA ASN A 859 -1.80 -26.40 -15.53
C ASN A 859 -1.66 -27.85 -15.98
N VAL A 860 -1.61 -28.08 -17.31
CA VAL A 860 -1.49 -29.43 -17.89
C VAL A 860 -0.39 -29.57 -18.94
N VAL A 861 0.09 -30.81 -19.12
CA VAL A 861 0.87 -31.25 -20.29
C VAL A 861 0.08 -32.32 -21.02
N HIS A 862 -0.21 -32.04 -22.28
CA HIS A 862 -0.93 -32.88 -23.21
C HIS A 862 0.04 -33.70 -24.06
N ARG A 863 -0.38 -34.92 -24.46
CA ARG A 863 0.41 -35.83 -25.30
C ARG A 863 -0.40 -36.32 -26.48
N GLU A 864 0.17 -36.11 -27.66
CA GLU A 864 -0.32 -36.66 -28.92
C GLU A 864 0.59 -37.79 -29.41
N ILE A 865 0.01 -38.80 -30.05
CA ILE A 865 0.72 -39.87 -30.74
C ILE A 865 0.71 -39.58 -32.23
N LEU A 866 1.89 -39.46 -32.83
CA LEU A 866 2.06 -39.23 -34.25
C LEU A 866 1.90 -40.54 -35.04
N GLU A 867 1.14 -40.48 -36.12
CA GLU A 867 1.01 -41.54 -37.11
C GLU A 867 1.33 -40.98 -38.50
N THR A 868 2.14 -41.70 -39.28
CA THR A 868 2.52 -41.27 -40.63
C THR A 868 1.31 -41.22 -41.56
N ASP A 869 1.12 -40.11 -42.26
CA ASP A 869 0.09 -39.92 -43.28
C ASP A 869 0.71 -39.27 -44.53
N GLY A 870 1.14 -40.12 -45.48
CA GLY A 870 1.84 -39.66 -46.68
C GLY A 870 3.16 -38.94 -46.37
N VAL A 871 3.25 -37.67 -46.75
CA VAL A 871 4.44 -36.80 -46.50
C VAL A 871 4.36 -36.07 -45.16
N THR A 872 3.26 -36.23 -44.42
CA THR A 872 3.00 -35.58 -43.15
C THR A 872 2.60 -36.60 -42.09
N PHE A 873 2.04 -36.13 -40.99
CA PHE A 873 1.46 -36.93 -39.93
C PHE A 873 -0.03 -36.63 -39.79
N THR A 874 -0.75 -37.58 -39.21
CA THR A 874 -1.93 -37.32 -38.37
C THR A 874 -1.54 -37.55 -36.91
N SER A 875 -2.42 -37.20 -35.97
CA SER A 875 -2.19 -37.50 -34.56
C SER A 875 -3.48 -37.79 -33.81
N HIS A 876 -3.34 -38.47 -32.68
CA HIS A 876 -4.41 -38.71 -31.73
C HIS A 876 -3.90 -38.70 -30.29
N ARG A 877 -4.74 -38.25 -29.36
CA ARG A 877 -4.50 -38.40 -27.92
C ARG A 877 -4.22 -39.86 -27.59
N ALA A 878 -3.20 -40.10 -26.77
CA ALA A 878 -2.84 -41.45 -26.35
C ALA A 878 -4.06 -42.16 -25.72
N ALA A 879 -4.32 -43.41 -26.13
CA ALA A 879 -5.54 -44.13 -25.75
C ALA A 879 -5.67 -44.36 -24.24
N ASP A 880 -4.55 -44.49 -23.54
CA ASP A 880 -4.43 -44.63 -22.09
C ASP A 880 -4.53 -43.29 -21.33
N GLU A 881 -4.70 -42.19 -22.04
CA GLU A 881 -4.88 -40.83 -21.53
C GLU A 881 -6.20 -40.22 -22.04
N ALA A 882 -7.16 -41.04 -22.49
CA ALA A 882 -8.42 -40.58 -23.08
C ALA A 882 -9.30 -39.72 -22.15
N ASP A 883 -9.11 -39.83 -20.83
CA ASP A 883 -9.90 -39.17 -19.78
C ASP A 883 -9.07 -38.28 -18.82
N ARG A 884 -7.80 -38.04 -19.16
CA ARG A 884 -6.82 -37.34 -18.31
C ARG A 884 -5.72 -36.68 -19.15
N GLU A 885 -4.87 -35.89 -18.51
CA GLU A 885 -3.64 -35.42 -19.15
C GLU A 885 -2.43 -36.24 -18.73
N PHE A 886 -1.36 -36.20 -19.54
CA PHE A 886 -0.09 -36.85 -19.22
C PHE A 886 0.46 -36.30 -17.89
N LEU A 887 0.33 -34.99 -17.67
CA LEU A 887 0.59 -34.31 -16.41
C LEU A 887 -0.49 -33.25 -16.16
N ALA A 888 -0.97 -33.13 -14.92
CA ALA A 888 -1.89 -32.09 -14.48
C ALA A 888 -1.58 -31.66 -13.04
N SER A 889 -1.69 -30.37 -12.71
CA SER A 889 -1.52 -29.85 -11.34
C SER A 889 -2.80 -29.26 -10.79
N SER A 890 -3.05 -29.46 -9.49
CA SER A 890 -4.12 -28.76 -8.76
C SER A 890 -3.67 -27.44 -8.12
N ASP A 891 -2.40 -27.09 -8.26
CA ASP A 891 -1.83 -25.83 -7.79
C ASP A 891 -2.26 -24.71 -8.76
N ASN A 892 -3.18 -23.84 -8.34
CA ASN A 892 -3.77 -22.77 -9.16
C ASN A 892 -4.31 -21.63 -8.29
#